data_AF-A0A939HWZ1-F1
#
_entry.id   AF-A0A939HWZ1-F1
#
_cell.length_a   1.000
_cell.length_b   1.000
_cell.length_c   1.000
_cell.angle_alpha   90.00
_cell.angle_beta   90.00
_cell.angle_gamma   90.00
#
_symmetry.space_group_name_H-M   'P 1'
#
loop_
_entity.id
_entity.type
_entity.pdbx_description
1 polymer ?
#
loop_
_entity_poly.entity_id
_entity_poly.type
_entity_poly.pdbx_seq_one_letter_code
_entity_poly.pdbx_strand_id
1 'polypeptide(L)'
;MSDILMVPIHLDALYLKRDTLVAEAMADFTRLPYFDGQRDVNPDIANISEDIVIQPFQDKNFNLKAGLHLHWALPDALTKTISIRIVEKQTFKKAFGDSDGDGIWAKLKDQKWIKEIDSSKASVMPRGQRVGYPQDNLGSFEDRREAEAIEAILSQPLGSAFPSVPNRWLVERSGGGLSDKKWVIESDYLHPYRVKGVKDPGSVNILYSAELFSGGNAEQIGKLADSLKNSTPLSRWIKGQFLQQTKDLLNSTSGTPSTDLQVALMWELNKIMRGASIYDKDKTSFSGKLSRETQNLLDAHPQGEDLVRLNRLLLEVAYPECKGIGHQPFRYLGRKMSFDDWKKQQAESYKECLDPLTAVGYGEPTFAAFYPNCHSVFGFYDEEIKAPLSSGLKYTVVGWYDGGDRDYFKTFLKHVQNVYQGDSSQLNNTDLLKAIKEEFKWTAQVPNGQEFPEEMLCYARISFAPAANTENSDLDSTTNKIAIAVGNTSTEALSAYLAEKLDPDYKSTIEDQLECLHLFAGLEHRKLDIGPKFEEARHEKGFNAVNAGILWTIRYETKSDRKADAAESQAREQVTLPEDIADALNTLNLKQQEYDRALQEIESWQERIFADWYKYMLCAYPPDDSRDDYPDIDEVKHYIKVKAIDPFNQKLTATGELKLLVDPTSQNLVMRRENGKVVTATASPPNSLASQLAAAINNIMDKLHNYNQQLKNSIIADRTLDNTSDNSDILQGSPKEESKGPLGKCLSFDGKDDYIQLSGLSDVKAVSMWVNIPSQQERGDRYLLDAPSLSNGQVAANIRDIDNQASKVGDGWHVMYVDGEEVGKRVGDLPTWQDIPMRLTDAPCS
;
A
#
# COMPACT_ATOMS: atom_id res chain seq x y z
N MET A 1 5.63 -33.46 -26.86
CA MET A 1 4.63 -32.98 -25.87
C MET A 1 5.47 -32.41 -24.76
N SER A 2 5.32 -31.12 -24.46
CA SER A 2 5.92 -30.53 -23.27
C SER A 2 5.37 -31.25 -22.04
N ASP A 3 6.22 -31.52 -21.05
CA ASP A 3 5.75 -31.98 -19.75
C ASP A 3 4.91 -30.87 -19.09
N ILE A 4 3.86 -31.24 -18.34
CA ILE A 4 2.90 -30.30 -17.76
C ILE A 4 2.87 -30.44 -16.25
N LEU A 5 2.87 -29.32 -15.53
CA LEU A 5 2.73 -29.30 -14.09
C LEU A 5 1.26 -29.49 -13.68
N MET A 6 0.94 -30.64 -13.08
CA MET A 6 -0.38 -30.88 -12.51
C MET A 6 -0.46 -30.31 -11.09
N VAL A 7 -1.36 -29.36 -10.89
CA VAL A 7 -1.61 -28.67 -9.62
C VAL A 7 -2.94 -29.17 -9.04
N PRO A 8 -2.94 -29.86 -7.89
CA PRO A 8 -4.18 -30.29 -7.27
C PRO A 8 -4.98 -29.09 -6.76
N ILE A 9 -6.30 -29.16 -6.91
CA ILE A 9 -7.25 -28.18 -6.37
C ILE A 9 -8.28 -28.85 -5.46
N HIS A 10 -8.89 -28.08 -4.57
CA HIS A 10 -9.98 -28.56 -3.73
C HIS A 10 -11.29 -28.54 -4.50
N LEU A 11 -12.10 -29.59 -4.39
CA LEU A 11 -13.39 -29.74 -5.10
C LEU A 11 -14.46 -30.14 -4.10
N ASP A 12 -15.42 -29.25 -3.90
CA ASP A 12 -16.60 -29.44 -3.08
C ASP A 12 -17.80 -29.82 -3.92
N ALA A 13 -18.72 -30.57 -3.30
CA ALA A 13 -19.99 -30.93 -3.91
C ALA A 13 -21.13 -30.74 -2.91
N LEU A 14 -22.14 -29.97 -3.32
CA LEU A 14 -23.35 -29.71 -2.57
C LEU A 14 -24.54 -30.32 -3.33
N TYR A 15 -25.19 -31.30 -2.71
CA TYR A 15 -26.41 -31.90 -3.25
C TYR A 15 -27.66 -31.25 -2.63
N LEU A 16 -28.59 -30.79 -3.48
CA LEU A 16 -29.85 -30.18 -3.07
C LEU A 16 -31.04 -31.01 -3.54
N LYS A 17 -31.87 -31.47 -2.59
CA LYS A 17 -33.10 -32.24 -2.89
C LYS A 17 -34.20 -31.39 -3.54
N ARG A 18 -34.24 -30.10 -3.21
CA ARG A 18 -35.22 -29.11 -3.65
C ARG A 18 -34.51 -27.77 -3.84
N ASP A 19 -35.16 -26.88 -4.57
CA ASP A 19 -34.71 -25.48 -4.64
C ASP A 19 -34.56 -24.94 -3.21
N THR A 20 -33.38 -24.38 -2.92
CA THR A 20 -32.99 -23.99 -1.56
C THR A 20 -32.49 -22.55 -1.57
N LEU A 21 -33.05 -21.73 -0.67
CA LEU A 21 -32.61 -20.36 -0.43
C LEU A 21 -31.24 -20.41 0.23
N VAL A 22 -30.28 -19.68 -0.34
CA VAL A 22 -28.92 -19.54 0.20
C VAL A 22 -28.54 -18.07 0.24
N ALA A 23 -27.46 -17.74 0.96
CA ALA A 23 -26.88 -16.40 0.88
C ALA A 23 -26.53 -16.06 -0.58
N GLU A 24 -26.88 -14.86 -1.03
CA GLU A 24 -26.70 -14.45 -2.43
C GLU A 24 -25.31 -13.86 -2.66
N ALA A 25 -24.97 -13.55 -3.92
CA ALA A 25 -23.71 -12.89 -4.24
C ALA A 25 -23.60 -11.53 -3.54
N MET A 26 -22.42 -11.14 -3.09
CA MET A 26 -22.25 -9.92 -2.27
C MET A 26 -22.66 -8.63 -2.99
N ALA A 27 -22.59 -8.60 -4.32
CA ALA A 27 -23.03 -7.49 -5.14
C ALA A 27 -23.91 -7.98 -6.29
N ASP A 28 -24.98 -7.22 -6.57
CA ASP A 28 -25.83 -7.40 -7.74
C ASP A 28 -25.82 -6.13 -8.61
N PHE A 29 -25.03 -6.15 -9.68
CA PHE A 29 -24.89 -5.04 -10.61
C PHE A 29 -26.13 -4.84 -11.50
N THR A 30 -27.09 -5.77 -11.52
CA THR A 30 -28.36 -5.54 -12.21
C THR A 30 -29.22 -4.46 -11.55
N ARG A 31 -28.89 -4.09 -10.31
CA ARG A 31 -29.51 -3.00 -9.55
C ARG A 31 -29.00 -1.62 -9.96
N LEU A 32 -27.89 -1.53 -10.71
CA LEU A 32 -27.40 -0.24 -11.19
C LEU A 32 -28.43 0.44 -12.12
N PRO A 33 -28.48 1.78 -12.14
CA PRO A 33 -29.26 2.53 -13.12
C PRO A 33 -28.70 2.35 -14.54
N TYR A 34 -29.56 2.05 -15.51
CA TYR A 34 -29.14 1.91 -16.90
C TYR A 34 -30.29 2.12 -17.89
N PHE A 35 -29.99 2.51 -19.13
CA PHE A 35 -30.97 2.67 -20.19
C PHE A 35 -31.01 1.42 -21.08
N ASP A 36 -32.14 0.71 -21.12
CA ASP A 36 -32.28 -0.54 -21.89
C ASP A 36 -32.53 -0.33 -23.39
N GLY A 37 -32.47 0.92 -23.86
CA GLY A 37 -32.80 1.30 -25.23
C GLY A 37 -34.26 1.69 -25.44
N GLN A 38 -35.12 1.57 -24.43
CA GLN A 38 -36.53 2.00 -24.45
C GLN A 38 -36.90 2.85 -23.24
N ARG A 39 -36.43 2.48 -22.05
CA ARG A 39 -36.68 3.17 -20.79
C ARG A 39 -35.48 3.09 -19.86
N ASP A 40 -35.46 3.99 -18.88
CA ASP A 40 -34.52 3.88 -17.77
C ASP A 40 -34.96 2.75 -16.84
N VAL A 41 -33.99 1.94 -16.43
CA VAL A 41 -34.12 0.85 -15.46
C VAL A 41 -33.39 1.27 -14.20
N ASN A 42 -34.04 1.06 -13.04
CA ASN A 42 -33.57 1.53 -11.72
C ASN A 42 -33.18 3.02 -11.69
N PRO A 43 -33.96 3.93 -12.30
CA PRO A 43 -33.59 5.36 -12.37
C PRO A 43 -33.49 6.04 -11.00
N ASP A 44 -34.09 5.43 -9.98
CA ASP A 44 -34.11 5.83 -8.58
C ASP A 44 -32.93 5.29 -7.75
N ILE A 45 -32.11 4.40 -8.30
CA ILE A 45 -30.96 3.80 -7.62
C ILE A 45 -29.69 4.60 -7.94
N ALA A 46 -28.94 5.00 -6.92
CA ALA A 46 -27.71 5.76 -7.12
C ALA A 46 -26.54 4.83 -7.52
N ASN A 47 -25.58 5.35 -8.27
CA ASN A 47 -24.35 4.63 -8.62
C ASN A 47 -23.36 4.60 -7.44
N ILE A 48 -23.79 4.09 -6.28
CA ILE A 48 -22.97 3.91 -5.08
C ILE A 48 -22.87 2.42 -4.74
N SER A 49 -21.75 2.02 -4.15
CA SER A 49 -21.50 0.61 -3.82
C SER A 49 -22.54 0.05 -2.84
N GLU A 50 -23.04 0.86 -1.91
CA GLU A 50 -24.06 0.45 -0.93
C GLU A 50 -25.38 -0.03 -1.57
N ASP A 51 -25.73 0.52 -2.74
CA ASP A 51 -26.97 0.21 -3.44
C ASP A 51 -26.90 -1.08 -4.26
N ILE A 52 -25.70 -1.57 -4.57
CA ILE A 52 -25.49 -2.85 -5.26
C ILE A 52 -25.09 -3.96 -4.29
N VAL A 53 -24.52 -3.62 -3.14
CA VAL A 53 -24.16 -4.59 -2.10
C VAL A 53 -25.42 -5.10 -1.41
N ILE A 54 -25.43 -6.39 -1.10
CA ILE A 54 -26.53 -6.99 -0.34
C ILE A 54 -26.38 -6.61 1.13
N GLN A 55 -27.45 -6.03 1.67
CA GLN A 55 -27.50 -5.61 3.05
C GLN A 55 -27.65 -6.83 3.98
N PRO A 56 -26.90 -6.90 5.10
CA PRO A 56 -26.99 -8.01 6.03
C PRO A 56 -28.44 -8.29 6.45
N PHE A 57 -28.83 -9.57 6.46
CA PHE A 57 -30.16 -10.05 6.85
C PHE A 57 -31.31 -9.60 5.92
N GLN A 58 -30.99 -9.08 4.72
CA GLN A 58 -31.96 -8.78 3.67
C GLN A 58 -31.95 -9.79 2.51
N ASP A 59 -31.24 -10.92 2.66
CA ASP A 59 -31.23 -12.04 1.71
C ASP A 59 -32.65 -12.54 1.50
N LYS A 60 -33.24 -12.33 0.32
CA LYS A 60 -34.66 -12.63 0.09
C LYS A 60 -34.95 -13.48 -1.14
N ASN A 61 -34.04 -13.65 -2.09
CA ASN A 61 -34.43 -14.03 -3.46
C ASN A 61 -33.51 -15.06 -4.18
N PHE A 62 -32.30 -15.40 -3.71
CA PHE A 62 -31.43 -16.32 -4.45
C PHE A 62 -31.62 -17.80 -4.06
N ASN A 63 -32.25 -18.56 -4.96
CA ASN A 63 -32.46 -20.00 -4.80
C ASN A 63 -31.52 -20.80 -5.70
N LEU A 64 -30.68 -21.64 -5.09
CA LEU A 64 -30.01 -22.71 -5.83
C LEU A 64 -31.03 -23.79 -6.20
N LYS A 65 -30.92 -24.31 -7.42
CA LYS A 65 -31.84 -25.31 -7.95
C LYS A 65 -31.57 -26.70 -7.37
N ALA A 66 -32.60 -27.53 -7.32
CA ALA A 66 -32.43 -28.93 -6.96
C ALA A 66 -31.48 -29.65 -7.92
N GLY A 67 -30.44 -30.30 -7.40
CA GLY A 67 -29.43 -31.00 -8.19
C GLY A 67 -28.08 -31.07 -7.49
N LEU A 68 -27.01 -31.32 -8.24
CA LEU A 68 -25.64 -31.33 -7.71
C LEU A 68 -24.88 -30.10 -8.15
N HIS A 69 -24.41 -29.33 -7.18
CA HIS A 69 -23.54 -28.18 -7.38
C HIS A 69 -22.10 -28.57 -7.03
N LEU A 70 -21.16 -28.27 -7.92
CA LEU A 70 -19.73 -28.40 -7.65
C LEU A 70 -19.11 -27.01 -7.56
N HIS A 71 -18.18 -26.83 -6.63
CA HIS A 71 -17.36 -25.62 -6.49
C HIS A 71 -15.91 -26.07 -6.30
N TRP A 72 -14.96 -25.37 -6.92
CA TRP A 72 -13.55 -25.67 -6.71
C TRP A 72 -12.77 -24.44 -6.30
N ALA A 73 -11.89 -24.62 -5.33
CA ALA A 73 -10.98 -23.58 -4.88
C ALA A 73 -9.78 -23.46 -5.82
N LEU A 74 -9.39 -22.23 -6.13
CA LEU A 74 -8.15 -21.97 -6.85
C LEU A 74 -6.93 -22.28 -5.97
N PRO A 75 -5.78 -22.67 -6.55
CA PRO A 75 -4.56 -22.84 -5.77
C PRO A 75 -4.18 -21.55 -5.05
N ASP A 76 -3.74 -21.64 -3.79
CA ASP A 76 -3.38 -20.47 -2.95
C ASP A 76 -2.45 -19.47 -3.66
N ALA A 77 -1.49 -19.96 -4.44
CA ALA A 77 -0.55 -19.14 -5.18
C ALA A 77 -1.23 -18.21 -6.20
N LEU A 78 -2.42 -18.59 -6.70
CA LEU A 78 -3.20 -17.78 -7.62
C LEU A 78 -4.18 -16.83 -6.91
N THR A 79 -4.28 -16.91 -5.59
CA THR A 79 -5.17 -16.10 -4.74
C THR A 79 -4.42 -15.02 -3.95
N LYS A 80 -3.15 -14.77 -4.29
CA LYS A 80 -2.28 -13.78 -3.65
C LYS A 80 -1.68 -12.88 -4.72
N THR A 81 -1.34 -11.65 -4.35
CA THR A 81 -0.68 -10.71 -5.27
C THR A 81 0.68 -11.25 -5.73
N ILE A 82 0.99 -11.06 -7.01
CA ILE A 82 2.24 -11.49 -7.66
C ILE A 82 3.46 -10.89 -6.94
N SER A 83 4.52 -11.69 -6.71
CA SER A 83 5.78 -11.16 -6.15
C SER A 83 6.78 -10.68 -7.21
N ILE A 84 6.59 -11.05 -8.49
CA ILE A 84 7.37 -10.54 -9.63
C ILE A 84 6.97 -9.08 -9.92
N ARG A 85 7.95 -8.18 -9.87
CA ARG A 85 7.75 -6.75 -10.08
C ARG A 85 8.01 -6.39 -11.55
N ILE A 86 6.95 -5.96 -12.25
CA ILE A 86 7.01 -5.47 -13.63
C ILE A 86 6.71 -3.98 -13.61
N VAL A 87 7.46 -3.20 -14.39
CA VAL A 87 7.24 -1.77 -14.53
C VAL A 87 6.92 -1.47 -15.99
N GLU A 88 5.82 -0.75 -16.22
CA GLU A 88 5.47 -0.23 -17.55
C GLU A 88 6.30 1.02 -17.87
N LYS A 89 6.94 1.01 -19.05
CA LYS A 89 7.85 2.06 -19.51
C LYS A 89 7.16 3.41 -19.61
N GLN A 90 5.92 3.47 -20.11
CA GLN A 90 5.18 4.73 -20.24
C GLN A 90 4.79 5.33 -18.89
N THR A 91 4.35 4.49 -17.95
CA THR A 91 4.01 4.92 -16.59
C THR A 91 5.26 5.39 -15.84
N PHE A 92 6.37 4.69 -16.00
CA PHE A 92 7.68 5.10 -15.50
C PHE A 92 8.09 6.47 -16.07
N LYS A 93 8.01 6.65 -17.39
CA LYS A 93 8.33 7.92 -18.05
C LYS A 93 7.49 9.09 -17.53
N LYS A 94 6.17 8.89 -17.39
CA LYS A 94 5.26 9.92 -16.86
C LYS A 94 5.64 10.38 -15.45
N ALA A 95 6.19 9.48 -14.62
CA ALA A 95 6.61 9.82 -13.27
C ALA A 95 7.83 10.74 -13.21
N PHE A 96 8.64 10.79 -14.27
CA PHE A 96 9.86 11.60 -14.36
C PHE A 96 9.84 12.66 -15.48
N GLY A 97 8.78 12.71 -16.30
CA GLY A 97 8.72 13.51 -17.53
C GLY A 97 9.26 12.75 -18.75
N ASP A 98 8.64 12.95 -19.92
CA ASP A 98 8.88 12.10 -21.11
C ASP A 98 10.33 12.13 -21.64
N SER A 99 11.05 13.25 -21.50
CA SER A 99 12.44 13.40 -21.95
C SER A 99 13.46 12.78 -20.99
N ASP A 100 13.25 12.95 -19.68
CA ASP A 100 14.19 12.50 -18.64
C ASP A 100 13.97 11.01 -18.31
N GLY A 101 12.72 10.55 -18.41
CA GLY A 101 12.33 9.16 -18.21
C GLY A 101 12.96 8.18 -19.22
N ASP A 102 13.15 8.56 -20.49
CA ASP A 102 13.84 7.71 -21.47
C ASP A 102 15.33 7.54 -21.16
N GLY A 103 15.99 8.62 -20.71
CA GLY A 103 17.40 8.59 -20.29
C GLY A 103 17.62 7.74 -19.05
N ILE A 104 16.73 7.87 -18.05
CA ILE A 104 16.78 7.08 -16.82
C ILE A 104 16.52 5.60 -17.10
N TRP A 105 15.52 5.29 -17.93
CA TRP A 105 15.20 3.92 -18.33
C TRP A 105 16.38 3.22 -19.03
N ALA A 106 17.07 3.92 -19.95
CA ALA A 106 18.24 3.39 -20.62
C ALA A 106 19.39 3.08 -19.65
N LYS A 107 19.62 3.96 -18.65
CA LYS A 107 20.64 3.75 -17.61
C LYS A 107 20.29 2.58 -16.69
N LEU A 108 19.03 2.40 -16.29
CA LEU A 108 18.60 1.26 -15.48
C LEU A 108 18.78 -0.09 -16.18
N LYS A 109 18.58 -0.10 -17.51
CA LYS A 109 18.85 -1.26 -18.35
C LYS A 109 20.35 -1.57 -18.41
N ASP A 110 21.18 -0.55 -18.62
CA ASP A 110 22.65 -0.69 -18.67
C ASP A 110 23.21 -1.20 -17.33
N GLN A 111 22.71 -0.68 -16.21
CA GLN A 111 23.11 -1.08 -14.85
C GLN A 111 22.51 -2.43 -14.41
N LYS A 112 21.72 -3.10 -15.25
CA LYS A 112 21.03 -4.37 -14.93
C LYS A 112 20.09 -4.28 -13.71
N TRP A 113 19.46 -3.13 -13.48
CA TRP A 113 18.43 -2.96 -12.44
C TRP A 113 17.05 -3.39 -12.95
N ILE A 114 16.85 -3.25 -14.26
CA ILE A 114 15.69 -3.74 -14.98
C ILE A 114 16.14 -4.56 -16.20
N LYS A 115 15.32 -5.53 -16.62
CA LYS A 115 15.49 -6.23 -17.89
C LYS A 115 14.23 -6.05 -18.73
N GLU A 116 14.37 -5.40 -19.89
CA GLU A 116 13.25 -5.21 -20.82
C GLU A 116 12.66 -6.56 -21.21
N ILE A 117 11.35 -6.69 -21.04
CA ILE A 117 10.54 -7.85 -21.44
C ILE A 117 10.09 -7.62 -22.88
N ASP A 118 9.58 -6.41 -23.17
CA ASP A 118 9.19 -5.94 -24.50
C ASP A 118 9.41 -4.42 -24.62
N SER A 119 8.94 -3.79 -25.72
CA SER A 119 9.12 -2.36 -25.97
C SER A 119 8.40 -1.44 -24.99
N SER A 120 7.46 -1.97 -24.21
CA SER A 120 6.58 -1.27 -23.27
C SER A 120 6.79 -1.66 -21.81
N LYS A 121 7.49 -2.77 -21.50
CA LYS A 121 7.61 -3.32 -20.14
C LYS A 121 9.02 -3.78 -19.80
N ALA A 122 9.41 -3.65 -18.54
CA ALA A 122 10.62 -4.26 -18.01
C ALA A 122 10.36 -4.94 -16.67
N SER A 123 11.08 -6.03 -16.45
CA SER A 123 11.11 -6.67 -15.15
C SER A 123 12.10 -5.98 -14.24
N VAL A 124 11.72 -5.80 -12.97
CA VAL A 124 12.60 -5.27 -11.93
C VAL A 124 13.43 -6.39 -11.34
N MET A 125 14.74 -6.21 -11.28
CA MET A 125 15.63 -7.18 -10.64
C MET A 125 15.47 -7.13 -9.11
N PRO A 126 15.50 -8.28 -8.41
CA PRO A 126 15.52 -8.31 -6.96
C PRO A 126 16.66 -7.47 -6.40
N ARG A 127 16.42 -6.77 -5.29
CA ARG A 127 17.36 -5.81 -4.69
C ARG A 127 18.78 -6.36 -4.51
N GLY A 128 18.91 -7.64 -4.14
CA GLY A 128 20.21 -8.31 -3.94
C GLY A 128 20.94 -8.75 -5.22
N GLN A 129 20.32 -8.61 -6.39
CA GLN A 129 20.86 -9.03 -7.69
C GLN A 129 21.15 -7.84 -8.63
N ARG A 130 20.89 -6.60 -8.17
CA ARG A 130 21.16 -5.37 -8.92
C ARG A 130 22.65 -5.06 -8.91
N VAL A 131 23.23 -4.78 -10.08
CA VAL A 131 24.65 -4.44 -10.20
C VAL A 131 24.84 -2.94 -9.90
N GLY A 132 25.80 -2.61 -9.03
CA GLY A 132 26.13 -1.22 -8.69
C GLY A 132 25.31 -0.64 -7.54
N TYR A 133 25.40 -1.25 -6.34
CA TYR A 133 24.73 -0.72 -5.16
C TYR A 133 25.35 0.63 -4.71
N PRO A 134 24.56 1.65 -4.34
CA PRO A 134 25.01 3.02 -4.20
C PRO A 134 25.59 3.30 -2.81
N GLN A 135 26.86 2.95 -2.61
CA GLN A 135 27.74 3.76 -1.75
C GLN A 135 28.90 4.36 -2.53
N ASP A 136 29.29 3.77 -3.67
CA ASP A 136 30.53 4.18 -4.35
C ASP A 136 30.37 4.73 -5.77
N ASN A 137 29.18 4.71 -6.41
CA ASN A 137 29.03 5.18 -7.80
C ASN A 137 27.65 5.77 -8.16
N LEU A 138 27.05 6.60 -7.30
CA LEU A 138 25.94 7.51 -7.66
C LEU A 138 26.39 8.72 -8.48
N GLY A 139 27.57 8.69 -9.09
CA GLY A 139 28.15 9.82 -9.82
C GLY A 139 27.65 10.01 -11.25
N SER A 140 26.67 9.22 -11.73
CA SER A 140 26.17 9.30 -13.13
C SER A 140 24.69 9.65 -13.26
N PHE A 141 23.97 9.83 -12.15
CA PHE A 141 22.69 10.53 -12.07
C PHE A 141 22.93 11.80 -11.26
N GLU A 142 22.48 12.95 -11.75
CA GLU A 142 22.98 14.25 -11.27
C GLU A 142 22.54 14.59 -9.82
N ASP A 143 21.60 13.84 -9.21
CA ASP A 143 21.17 14.03 -7.82
C ASP A 143 20.78 12.70 -7.12
N ARG A 144 21.15 12.54 -5.84
CA ARG A 144 20.85 11.36 -4.99
C ARG A 144 19.33 11.10 -4.85
N ARG A 145 18.54 12.15 -5.05
CA ARG A 145 17.06 12.16 -5.04
C ARG A 145 16.42 11.46 -6.25
N GLU A 146 17.07 11.47 -7.42
CA GLU A 146 16.58 10.72 -8.58
C GLU A 146 16.70 9.22 -8.34
N ALA A 147 17.80 8.77 -7.74
CA ALA A 147 18.03 7.36 -7.41
C ALA A 147 17.03 6.81 -6.38
N GLU A 148 16.62 7.64 -5.42
CA GLU A 148 15.62 7.29 -4.40
C GLU A 148 14.18 7.27 -4.97
N ALA A 149 13.84 8.18 -5.88
CA ALA A 149 12.56 8.16 -6.60
C ALA A 149 12.46 6.97 -7.58
N ILE A 150 13.57 6.64 -8.25
CA ILE A 150 13.71 5.42 -9.05
C ILE A 150 13.49 4.20 -8.17
N GLU A 151 14.17 4.12 -7.02
CA GLU A 151 13.93 3.02 -6.07
C GLU A 151 12.47 2.99 -5.62
N ALA A 152 11.86 4.13 -5.28
CA ALA A 152 10.46 4.20 -4.90
C ALA A 152 9.53 3.66 -5.99
N ILE A 153 9.79 3.89 -7.29
CA ILE A 153 8.97 3.37 -8.39
C ILE A 153 9.26 1.90 -8.71
N LEU A 154 10.52 1.46 -8.61
CA LEU A 154 10.92 0.06 -8.75
C LEU A 154 10.49 -0.79 -7.54
N SER A 155 10.29 -0.15 -6.38
CA SER A 155 9.82 -0.75 -5.14
C SER A 155 8.33 -0.47 -4.85
N GLN A 156 7.70 0.42 -5.60
CA GLN A 156 6.25 0.52 -5.72
C GLN A 156 5.76 -0.77 -6.40
N PRO A 157 4.75 -1.45 -5.83
CA PRO A 157 4.02 -2.46 -6.58
C PRO A 157 3.19 -1.73 -7.63
N LEU A 158 3.77 -1.44 -8.80
CA LEU A 158 2.99 -1.19 -10.00
C LEU A 158 2.40 -2.54 -10.43
N GLY A 159 1.36 -2.94 -9.69
CA GLY A 159 0.72 -4.24 -9.76
C GLY A 159 0.67 -4.97 -8.42
N SER A 160 -0.17 -4.52 -7.49
CA SER A 160 -0.95 -5.43 -6.63
C SER A 160 -1.93 -6.25 -7.48
N ALA A 161 -1.49 -6.76 -8.63
CA ALA A 161 -2.30 -7.51 -9.56
C ALA A 161 -2.30 -8.96 -9.07
N PHE A 162 -3.49 -9.49 -8.85
CA PHE A 162 -3.67 -10.92 -8.70
C PHE A 162 -3.28 -11.59 -10.04
N PRO A 163 -2.62 -12.76 -10.00
CA PRO A 163 -2.31 -13.49 -11.21
C PRO A 163 -3.60 -13.87 -11.94
N SER A 164 -3.50 -13.92 -13.27
CA SER A 164 -4.54 -14.54 -14.09
C SER A 164 -4.75 -15.98 -13.64
N VAL A 165 -6.00 -16.42 -13.65
CA VAL A 165 -6.39 -17.77 -13.21
C VAL A 165 -6.84 -18.61 -14.41
N PRO A 166 -6.84 -19.96 -14.32
CA PRO A 166 -7.33 -20.80 -15.39
C PRO A 166 -8.77 -20.44 -15.78
N ASN A 167 -9.01 -20.30 -17.07
CA ASN A 167 -10.26 -19.79 -17.63
C ASN A 167 -11.05 -20.83 -18.44
N ARG A 168 -10.50 -22.04 -18.59
CA ARG A 168 -11.16 -23.18 -19.23
C ARG A 168 -11.19 -24.35 -18.25
N TRP A 169 -12.35 -24.95 -18.03
CA TRP A 169 -12.50 -26.10 -17.15
C TRP A 169 -13.27 -27.21 -17.83
N LEU A 170 -12.66 -28.38 -17.94
CA LEU A 170 -13.31 -29.62 -18.36
C LEU A 170 -13.91 -30.29 -17.14
N VAL A 171 -15.21 -30.50 -17.14
CA VAL A 171 -15.93 -31.28 -16.14
C VAL A 171 -16.36 -32.58 -16.78
N GLU A 172 -15.89 -33.71 -16.25
CA GLU A 172 -16.27 -35.04 -16.71
C GLU A 172 -17.06 -35.76 -15.62
N ARG A 173 -18.28 -36.19 -15.94
CA ARG A 173 -19.08 -37.09 -15.11
C ARG A 173 -18.93 -38.51 -15.61
N SER A 174 -18.75 -39.46 -14.69
CA SER A 174 -18.81 -40.89 -15.00
C SER A 174 -19.41 -41.70 -13.85
N GLY A 175 -19.89 -42.90 -14.16
CA GLY A 175 -20.42 -43.84 -13.17
C GLY A 175 -21.82 -43.46 -12.66
N GLY A 176 -22.20 -44.01 -11.50
CA GLY A 176 -23.53 -43.75 -10.91
C GLY A 176 -24.72 -44.22 -11.76
N GLY A 177 -24.52 -45.19 -12.67
CA GLY A 177 -25.60 -45.65 -13.58
C GLY A 177 -26.10 -44.59 -14.57
N LEU A 178 -25.39 -43.45 -14.69
CA LEU A 178 -25.67 -42.39 -15.65
C LEU A 178 -24.72 -42.50 -16.84
N SER A 179 -25.10 -41.88 -17.96
CA SER A 179 -24.19 -41.75 -19.10
C SER A 179 -23.03 -40.82 -18.76
N ASP A 180 -21.85 -41.21 -19.23
CA ASP A 180 -20.66 -40.37 -19.17
C ASP A 180 -20.91 -39.10 -19.99
N LYS A 181 -20.61 -37.95 -19.39
CA LYS A 181 -20.82 -36.64 -20.03
C LYS A 181 -19.66 -35.73 -19.73
N LYS A 182 -19.41 -34.82 -20.67
CA LYS A 182 -18.31 -33.87 -20.61
C LYS A 182 -18.83 -32.48 -20.92
N TRP A 183 -18.39 -31.52 -20.12
CA TRP A 183 -18.71 -30.10 -20.29
C TRP A 183 -17.45 -29.27 -20.24
N VAL A 184 -17.48 -28.13 -20.94
CA VAL A 184 -16.46 -27.09 -20.81
C VAL A 184 -17.10 -25.86 -20.18
N ILE A 185 -16.48 -25.36 -19.12
CA ILE A 185 -16.78 -24.07 -18.52
C ILE A 185 -15.76 -23.07 -19.05
N GLU A 186 -16.25 -21.99 -19.64
CA GLU A 186 -15.44 -20.85 -20.03
C GLU A 186 -15.65 -19.74 -19.01
N SER A 187 -14.79 -19.67 -18.00
CA SER A 187 -14.93 -18.80 -16.84
C SER A 187 -14.83 -17.31 -17.17
N ASP A 188 -14.05 -16.97 -18.19
CA ASP A 188 -13.86 -15.58 -18.65
C ASP A 188 -14.85 -15.16 -19.73
N TYR A 189 -15.76 -16.03 -20.19
CA TYR A 189 -16.67 -15.69 -21.27
C TYR A 189 -17.65 -14.59 -20.85
N LEU A 190 -17.75 -13.54 -21.64
CA LEU A 190 -18.72 -12.47 -21.45
C LEU A 190 -19.90 -12.67 -22.40
N HIS A 191 -21.07 -13.01 -21.84
CA HIS A 191 -22.30 -13.14 -22.64
C HIS A 191 -22.60 -11.84 -23.36
N PRO A 192 -23.02 -11.88 -24.64
CA PRO A 192 -23.38 -10.66 -25.36
C PRO A 192 -24.47 -9.89 -24.61
N TYR A 193 -24.54 -8.59 -24.86
CA TYR A 193 -25.55 -7.76 -24.23
C TYR A 193 -26.97 -8.24 -24.55
N ARG A 194 -27.91 -8.02 -23.62
CA ARG A 194 -29.26 -8.58 -23.70
C ARG A 194 -30.03 -7.97 -24.89
N VAL A 195 -30.17 -8.74 -25.95
CA VAL A 195 -31.22 -8.49 -26.96
C VAL A 195 -32.55 -9.01 -26.39
N LYS A 196 -33.61 -8.19 -26.49
CA LYS A 196 -34.94 -8.52 -25.97
C LYS A 196 -35.40 -9.93 -26.44
N GLY A 197 -35.78 -10.79 -25.48
CA GLY A 197 -36.25 -12.16 -25.73
C GLY A 197 -35.26 -13.28 -25.40
N VAL A 198 -33.99 -12.95 -25.14
CA VAL A 198 -33.00 -13.91 -24.64
C VAL A 198 -33.15 -14.07 -23.13
N LYS A 199 -33.34 -15.31 -22.66
CA LYS A 199 -33.43 -15.61 -21.22
C LYS A 199 -32.13 -15.27 -20.51
N ASP A 200 -32.23 -14.97 -19.22
CA ASP A 200 -31.07 -14.86 -18.34
C ASP A 200 -30.15 -16.08 -18.52
N PRO A 201 -28.84 -15.87 -18.78
CA PRO A 201 -27.92 -16.99 -18.94
C PRO A 201 -27.75 -17.82 -17.65
N GLY A 202 -28.24 -17.34 -16.50
CA GLY A 202 -28.04 -18.01 -15.22
C GLY A 202 -26.58 -17.96 -14.80
N SER A 203 -25.92 -16.85 -15.12
CA SER A 203 -24.51 -16.57 -14.87
C SER A 203 -24.35 -15.40 -13.90
N VAL A 204 -23.21 -15.32 -13.23
CA VAL A 204 -22.91 -14.19 -12.33
C VAL A 204 -22.80 -12.90 -13.13
N ASN A 205 -23.29 -11.79 -12.58
CA ASN A 205 -23.14 -10.48 -13.20
C ASN A 205 -21.91 -9.74 -12.63
N ILE A 206 -21.23 -8.96 -13.49
CA ILE A 206 -20.05 -8.18 -13.13
C ILE A 206 -20.20 -6.76 -13.66
N LEU A 207 -19.57 -5.80 -12.98
CA LEU A 207 -19.44 -4.44 -13.50
C LEU A 207 -18.75 -4.44 -14.87
N TYR A 208 -19.26 -3.60 -15.77
CA TYR A 208 -18.72 -3.42 -17.11
C TYR A 208 -18.80 -1.96 -17.56
N SER A 209 -18.04 -1.58 -18.58
CA SER A 209 -18.01 -0.19 -19.05
C SER A 209 -19.40 0.29 -19.49
N ALA A 210 -19.84 1.39 -18.88
CA ALA A 210 -21.11 2.05 -19.17
C ALA A 210 -21.12 2.80 -20.51
N GLU A 211 -19.96 3.01 -21.14
CA GLU A 211 -19.86 3.76 -22.40
C GLU A 211 -20.20 2.89 -23.62
N LEU A 212 -20.09 1.57 -23.47
CA LEU A 212 -20.24 0.62 -24.56
C LEU A 212 -21.71 0.39 -24.92
N PHE A 213 -21.94 0.10 -26.21
CA PHE A 213 -23.26 -0.26 -26.69
C PHE A 213 -23.73 -1.58 -26.09
N SER A 214 -24.91 -1.58 -25.48
CA SER A 214 -25.52 -2.76 -24.85
C SER A 214 -26.70 -3.37 -25.61
N GLY A 215 -26.87 -2.98 -26.87
CA GLY A 215 -28.05 -3.32 -27.67
C GLY A 215 -29.11 -2.23 -27.61
N GLY A 216 -30.06 -2.31 -28.54
CA GLY A 216 -31.07 -1.27 -28.74
C GLY A 216 -32.24 -1.81 -29.55
N ASN A 217 -33.20 -0.93 -29.86
CA ASN A 217 -34.34 -1.32 -30.69
C ASN A 217 -33.86 -1.87 -32.05
N ALA A 218 -34.37 -3.04 -32.44
CA ALA A 218 -34.01 -3.67 -33.72
C ALA A 218 -34.23 -2.74 -34.93
N GLU A 219 -35.26 -1.89 -34.89
CA GLU A 219 -35.49 -0.89 -35.94
C GLU A 219 -34.37 0.15 -36.01
N GLN A 220 -33.89 0.63 -34.86
CA GLN A 220 -32.81 1.59 -34.75
C GLN A 220 -31.48 0.99 -35.21
N ILE A 221 -31.18 -0.25 -34.79
CA ILE A 221 -30.00 -0.97 -35.27
C ILE A 221 -30.10 -1.21 -36.79
N GLY A 222 -31.30 -1.43 -37.33
CA GLY A 222 -31.53 -1.54 -38.78
C GLY A 222 -31.16 -0.24 -39.52
N LYS A 223 -31.58 0.92 -39.01
CA LYS A 223 -31.19 2.22 -39.57
C LYS A 223 -29.69 2.46 -39.50
N LEU A 224 -29.05 2.11 -38.38
CA LEU A 224 -27.59 2.17 -38.25
C LEU A 224 -26.89 1.26 -39.27
N ALA A 225 -27.38 0.03 -39.45
CA ALA A 225 -26.87 -0.91 -40.45
C ALA A 225 -26.95 -0.32 -41.86
N ASP A 226 -28.07 0.31 -42.22
CA ASP A 226 -28.24 0.98 -43.51
C ASP A 226 -27.30 2.20 -43.65
N SER A 227 -27.14 2.99 -42.60
CA SER A 227 -26.18 4.11 -42.59
C SER A 227 -24.73 3.64 -42.73
N LEU A 228 -24.37 2.48 -42.20
CA LEU A 228 -23.06 1.86 -42.39
C LEU A 228 -22.86 1.30 -43.81
N LYS A 229 -23.93 0.88 -44.52
CA LYS A 229 -23.85 0.48 -45.93
C LYS A 229 -23.47 1.64 -46.85
N ASN A 230 -23.75 2.88 -46.47
CA ASN A 230 -23.34 4.06 -47.24
C ASN A 230 -21.82 4.12 -47.50
N SER A 231 -21.41 4.94 -48.47
CA SER A 231 -20.03 5.02 -48.97
C SER A 231 -19.28 6.30 -48.55
N THR A 232 -19.56 6.81 -47.35
CA THR A 232 -18.76 7.89 -46.75
C THR A 232 -17.33 7.41 -46.43
N PRO A 233 -16.34 8.31 -46.33
CA PRO A 233 -14.99 7.95 -45.90
C PRO A 233 -14.97 7.20 -44.57
N LEU A 234 -15.74 7.68 -43.58
CA LEU A 234 -15.83 7.08 -42.25
C LEU A 234 -16.53 5.71 -42.27
N SER A 235 -17.67 5.56 -42.95
CA SER A 235 -18.35 4.26 -43.05
C SER A 235 -17.51 3.21 -43.79
N ARG A 236 -16.72 3.62 -44.79
CA ARG A 236 -15.76 2.73 -45.47
C ARG A 236 -14.64 2.29 -44.53
N TRP A 237 -14.12 3.20 -43.71
CA TRP A 237 -13.10 2.87 -42.71
C TRP A 237 -13.65 1.93 -41.63
N ILE A 238 -14.82 2.23 -41.04
CA ILE A 238 -15.50 1.40 -40.05
C ILE A 238 -15.75 0.00 -40.61
N LYS A 239 -16.38 -0.11 -41.79
CA LYS A 239 -16.58 -1.41 -42.45
C LYS A 239 -15.27 -2.13 -42.74
N GLY A 240 -14.18 -1.40 -43.01
CA GLY A 240 -12.86 -1.97 -43.19
C GLY A 240 -12.40 -2.78 -41.98
N GLN A 241 -12.76 -2.35 -40.77
CA GLN A 241 -12.42 -3.02 -39.51
C GLN A 241 -13.26 -4.28 -39.21
N PHE A 242 -14.44 -4.41 -39.83
CA PHE A 242 -15.35 -5.51 -39.56
C PHE A 242 -14.83 -6.84 -40.13
N LEU A 243 -15.11 -7.93 -39.42
CA LEU A 243 -14.94 -9.30 -39.89
C LEU A 243 -15.76 -9.56 -41.17
N GLN A 244 -15.32 -10.53 -41.97
CA GLN A 244 -16.00 -10.88 -43.22
C GLN A 244 -17.44 -11.34 -42.97
N GLN A 245 -17.66 -12.12 -41.92
CA GLN A 245 -19.00 -12.57 -41.54
C GLN A 245 -19.94 -11.39 -41.20
N THR A 246 -19.46 -10.36 -40.50
CA THR A 246 -20.24 -9.14 -40.23
C THR A 246 -20.60 -8.44 -41.52
N LYS A 247 -19.64 -8.33 -42.46
CA LYS A 247 -19.86 -7.71 -43.77
C LYS A 247 -20.92 -8.46 -44.56
N ASP A 248 -20.90 -9.79 -44.53
CA ASP A 248 -21.86 -10.64 -45.23
C ASP A 248 -23.27 -10.52 -44.62
N LEU A 249 -23.38 -10.53 -43.28
CA LEU A 249 -24.64 -10.27 -42.57
C LEU A 249 -25.17 -8.86 -42.85
N LEU A 250 -24.28 -7.86 -42.86
CA LEU A 250 -24.63 -6.48 -43.13
C LEU A 250 -25.17 -6.33 -44.55
N ASN A 251 -24.49 -6.89 -45.55
CA ASN A 251 -24.86 -6.79 -46.95
C ASN A 251 -26.13 -7.58 -47.31
N SER A 252 -26.41 -8.69 -46.62
CA SER A 252 -27.61 -9.51 -46.83
C SER A 252 -28.86 -8.96 -46.14
N THR A 253 -28.71 -8.03 -45.20
CA THR A 253 -29.84 -7.50 -44.43
C THR A 253 -30.67 -6.51 -45.24
N SER A 254 -31.99 -6.72 -45.26
CA SER A 254 -32.98 -5.75 -45.75
C SER A 254 -34.13 -5.65 -44.74
N GLY A 255 -34.41 -4.46 -44.22
CA GLY A 255 -35.41 -4.27 -43.17
C GLY A 255 -34.87 -4.56 -41.76
N THR A 256 -35.59 -5.35 -40.97
CA THR A 256 -35.24 -5.62 -39.56
C THR A 256 -34.00 -6.53 -39.47
N PRO A 257 -32.94 -6.12 -38.75
CA PRO A 257 -31.71 -6.91 -38.63
C PRO A 257 -31.94 -8.18 -37.80
N SER A 258 -31.33 -9.30 -38.22
CA SER A 258 -31.32 -10.53 -37.43
C SER A 258 -30.61 -10.33 -36.09
N THR A 259 -30.92 -11.17 -35.09
CA THR A 259 -30.23 -11.15 -33.79
C THR A 259 -28.72 -11.30 -33.96
N ASP A 260 -28.27 -12.13 -34.90
CA ASP A 260 -26.84 -12.32 -35.19
C ASP A 260 -26.19 -11.05 -35.74
N LEU A 261 -26.85 -10.31 -36.63
CA LEU A 261 -26.33 -9.04 -37.11
C LEU A 261 -26.31 -7.99 -35.99
N GLN A 262 -27.33 -7.95 -35.15
CA GLN A 262 -27.37 -7.01 -34.02
C GLN A 262 -26.18 -7.26 -33.08
N VAL A 263 -25.96 -8.52 -32.68
CA VAL A 263 -24.83 -8.91 -31.82
C VAL A 263 -23.49 -8.60 -32.50
N ALA A 264 -23.33 -8.95 -33.77
CA ALA A 264 -22.10 -8.70 -34.53
C ALA A 264 -21.78 -7.20 -34.64
N LEU A 265 -22.78 -6.36 -34.95
CA LEU A 265 -22.58 -4.91 -35.02
C LEU A 265 -22.20 -4.31 -33.66
N MET A 266 -22.87 -4.69 -32.58
CA MET A 266 -22.52 -4.19 -31.25
C MET A 266 -21.10 -4.61 -30.87
N TRP A 267 -20.71 -5.85 -31.16
CA TRP A 267 -19.37 -6.35 -30.89
C TRP A 267 -18.30 -5.56 -31.66
N GLU A 268 -18.45 -5.41 -32.98
CA GLU A 268 -17.47 -4.72 -33.82
C GLU A 268 -17.36 -3.23 -33.50
N LEU A 269 -18.50 -2.56 -33.24
CA LEU A 269 -18.50 -1.15 -32.87
C LEU A 269 -17.85 -0.93 -31.50
N ASN A 270 -18.17 -1.76 -30.50
CA ASN A 270 -17.52 -1.69 -29.20
C ASN A 270 -16.02 -1.98 -29.28
N LYS A 271 -15.59 -2.90 -30.16
CA LYS A 271 -14.17 -3.14 -30.45
C LYS A 271 -13.49 -1.90 -31.05
N ILE A 272 -14.15 -1.22 -31.98
CA ILE A 272 -13.66 0.04 -32.55
C ILE A 272 -13.56 1.12 -31.46
N MET A 273 -14.55 1.22 -30.58
CA MET A 273 -14.57 2.20 -29.50
C MET A 273 -13.42 2.04 -28.49
N ARG A 274 -13.01 0.80 -28.21
CA ARG A 274 -11.84 0.49 -27.37
C ARG A 274 -10.50 0.65 -28.10
N GLY A 275 -10.52 0.84 -29.42
CA GLY A 275 -9.33 1.01 -30.23
C GLY A 275 -8.77 2.43 -30.14
N ALA A 276 -7.92 2.77 -31.12
CA ALA A 276 -7.42 4.13 -31.27
C ALA A 276 -8.55 5.14 -31.52
N SER A 277 -8.29 6.42 -31.29
CA SER A 277 -9.23 7.51 -31.59
C SER A 277 -9.73 7.39 -33.04
N ILE A 278 -11.04 7.41 -33.22
CA ILE A 278 -11.67 7.41 -34.56
C ILE A 278 -11.63 8.79 -35.23
N TYR A 279 -11.21 9.83 -34.49
CA TYR A 279 -11.08 11.18 -35.00
C TYR A 279 -9.70 11.41 -35.61
N ASP A 280 -9.65 11.52 -36.94
CA ASP A 280 -8.46 11.92 -37.69
C ASP A 280 -8.84 13.09 -38.63
N LYS A 281 -8.24 14.27 -38.40
CA LYS A 281 -8.50 15.49 -39.18
C LYS A 281 -8.07 15.37 -40.65
N ASP A 282 -7.14 14.47 -40.97
CA ASP A 282 -6.50 14.36 -42.28
C ASP A 282 -6.93 13.10 -43.06
N LYS A 283 -7.36 12.02 -42.39
CA LYS A 283 -7.73 10.74 -43.05
C LYS A 283 -9.22 10.41 -43.09
N THR A 284 -9.99 10.88 -42.12
CA THR A 284 -11.45 10.64 -42.04
C THR A 284 -12.17 11.96 -42.16
N SER A 285 -12.86 12.22 -43.28
CA SER A 285 -13.72 13.41 -43.39
C SER A 285 -14.87 13.30 -42.39
N PHE A 286 -14.65 13.73 -41.15
CA PHE A 286 -15.62 13.69 -40.08
C PHE A 286 -16.61 14.84 -40.28
N SER A 287 -17.80 14.52 -40.77
CA SER A 287 -18.84 15.50 -41.09
C SER A 287 -19.78 15.66 -39.89
N GLY A 288 -19.43 16.51 -38.93
CA GLY A 288 -20.29 16.79 -37.78
C GLY A 288 -19.76 17.92 -36.89
N LYS A 289 -20.67 18.72 -36.33
CA LYS A 289 -20.32 19.76 -35.36
C LYS A 289 -20.09 19.11 -34.00
N LEU A 290 -18.86 19.17 -33.50
CA LEU A 290 -18.51 18.66 -32.17
C LEU A 290 -19.11 19.54 -31.08
N SER A 291 -19.59 18.90 -30.01
CA SER A 291 -20.02 19.59 -28.80
C SER A 291 -18.80 20.16 -28.05
N ARG A 292 -19.03 21.11 -27.14
CA ARG A 292 -17.94 21.64 -26.29
C ARG A 292 -17.30 20.53 -25.43
N GLU A 293 -18.10 19.59 -24.95
CA GLU A 293 -17.62 18.44 -24.17
C GLU A 293 -16.72 17.53 -25.02
N THR A 294 -17.17 17.15 -26.22
CA THR A 294 -16.40 16.30 -27.12
C THR A 294 -15.10 16.98 -27.54
N GLN A 295 -15.12 18.30 -27.76
CA GLN A 295 -13.91 19.06 -28.09
C GLN A 295 -12.93 19.10 -26.91
N ASN A 296 -13.42 19.34 -25.69
CA ASN A 296 -12.57 19.33 -24.49
C ASN A 296 -11.93 17.94 -24.27
N LEU A 297 -12.71 16.86 -24.42
CA LEU A 297 -12.18 15.49 -24.33
C LEU A 297 -11.12 15.23 -25.40
N LEU A 298 -11.37 15.64 -26.64
CA LEU A 298 -10.41 15.49 -27.73
C LEU A 298 -9.09 16.24 -27.47
N ASP A 299 -9.19 17.48 -27.00
CA ASP A 299 -8.02 18.34 -26.69
C ASP A 299 -7.23 17.81 -25.49
N ALA A 300 -7.86 17.01 -24.62
CA ALA A 300 -7.21 16.38 -23.47
C ALA A 300 -6.43 15.09 -23.81
N HIS A 301 -6.48 14.61 -25.06
CA HIS A 301 -5.81 13.37 -25.50
C HIS A 301 -6.11 12.17 -24.58
N PRO A 302 -7.38 11.75 -24.48
CA PRO A 302 -7.83 10.85 -23.44
C PRO A 302 -7.33 9.42 -23.71
N GLN A 303 -7.22 8.64 -22.63
CA GLN A 303 -6.80 7.23 -22.65
C GLN A 303 -7.79 6.41 -21.81
N GLY A 304 -7.81 5.09 -21.98
CA GLY A 304 -8.70 4.21 -21.23
C GLY A 304 -10.19 4.51 -21.47
N GLU A 305 -10.99 4.53 -20.41
CA GLU A 305 -12.44 4.77 -20.49
C GLU A 305 -12.79 6.14 -21.09
N ASP A 306 -12.00 7.19 -20.83
CA ASP A 306 -12.25 8.51 -21.42
C ASP A 306 -12.07 8.49 -22.95
N LEU A 307 -11.20 7.63 -23.48
CA LEU A 307 -11.05 7.41 -24.92
C LEU A 307 -12.25 6.65 -25.49
N VAL A 308 -12.77 5.66 -24.76
CA VAL A 308 -13.98 4.92 -25.14
C VAL A 308 -15.17 5.89 -25.20
N ARG A 309 -15.32 6.77 -24.20
CA ARG A 309 -16.33 7.84 -24.17
C ARG A 309 -16.15 8.82 -25.32
N LEU A 310 -14.93 9.26 -25.61
CA LEU A 310 -14.67 10.12 -26.77
C LEU A 310 -15.12 9.44 -28.07
N ASN A 311 -14.71 8.19 -28.28
CA ASN A 311 -15.11 7.41 -29.46
C ASN A 311 -16.63 7.19 -29.52
N ARG A 312 -17.30 7.00 -28.38
CA ARG A 312 -18.76 6.92 -28.29
C ARG A 312 -19.42 8.20 -28.81
N LEU A 313 -19.03 9.35 -28.26
CA LEU A 313 -19.57 10.65 -28.65
C LEU A 313 -19.32 10.95 -30.13
N LEU A 314 -18.14 10.58 -30.64
CA LEU A 314 -17.82 10.74 -32.06
C LEU A 314 -18.70 9.85 -32.95
N LEU A 315 -18.96 8.60 -32.57
CA LEU A 315 -19.90 7.74 -33.31
C LEU A 315 -21.32 8.32 -33.30
N GLU A 316 -21.80 8.85 -32.19
CA GLU A 316 -23.14 9.45 -32.09
C GLU A 316 -23.29 10.76 -32.88
N VAL A 317 -22.20 11.49 -33.09
CA VAL A 317 -22.16 12.67 -33.95
C VAL A 317 -22.19 12.26 -35.43
N ALA A 318 -21.44 11.23 -35.80
CA ALA A 318 -21.36 10.75 -37.17
C ALA A 318 -22.60 9.95 -37.61
N TYR A 319 -23.20 9.20 -36.67
CA TYR A 319 -24.36 8.35 -36.85
C TYR A 319 -25.37 8.69 -35.74
N PRO A 320 -26.32 9.59 -35.99
CA PRO A 320 -27.34 9.96 -35.01
C PRO A 320 -28.18 8.76 -34.53
N GLU A 321 -28.27 7.70 -35.33
CA GLU A 321 -28.87 6.41 -34.95
C GLU A 321 -28.14 5.74 -33.79
N CYS A 322 -26.88 6.14 -33.57
CA CYS A 322 -26.06 6.03 -32.36
C CYS A 322 -26.83 6.30 -31.05
N LYS A 323 -27.57 7.41 -31.05
CA LYS A 323 -28.13 8.03 -29.84
C LYS A 323 -29.29 7.22 -29.33
N GLY A 324 -29.23 6.83 -28.05
CA GLY A 324 -30.27 6.00 -27.45
C GLY A 324 -30.13 4.50 -27.74
N ILE A 325 -29.04 4.04 -28.36
CA ILE A 325 -28.65 2.63 -28.16
C ILE A 325 -28.24 2.51 -26.69
N GLY A 326 -28.90 1.57 -25.99
CA GLY A 326 -28.80 1.40 -24.55
C GLY A 326 -27.37 1.26 -24.05
N HIS A 327 -27.16 1.64 -22.81
CA HIS A 327 -25.94 1.34 -22.06
C HIS A 327 -26.32 0.47 -20.88
N GLN A 328 -25.51 -0.55 -20.60
CA GLN A 328 -25.71 -1.47 -19.49
C GLN A 328 -24.36 -1.59 -18.77
N PRO A 329 -24.24 -1.07 -17.53
CA PRO A 329 -22.97 -1.02 -16.80
C PRO A 329 -22.58 -2.38 -16.19
N PHE A 330 -23.15 -3.48 -16.70
CA PHE A 330 -22.87 -4.83 -16.24
C PHE A 330 -22.98 -5.84 -17.37
N ARG A 331 -22.28 -6.96 -17.22
CA ARG A 331 -22.33 -8.12 -18.12
C ARG A 331 -22.46 -9.40 -17.32
N TYR A 332 -22.80 -10.50 -17.99
CA TYR A 332 -22.84 -11.82 -17.39
C TYR A 332 -21.55 -12.59 -17.72
N LEU A 333 -20.92 -13.15 -16.69
CA LEU A 333 -19.62 -13.80 -16.77
C LEU A 333 -19.76 -15.32 -16.59
N GLY A 334 -19.03 -16.06 -17.43
CA GLY A 334 -18.96 -17.50 -17.36
C GLY A 334 -20.07 -18.18 -18.17
N ARG A 335 -19.74 -19.26 -18.89
CA ARG A 335 -20.73 -20.12 -19.56
C ARG A 335 -20.40 -21.60 -19.44
N LYS A 336 -21.46 -22.42 -19.41
CA LYS A 336 -21.42 -23.89 -19.49
C LYS A 336 -21.76 -24.35 -20.90
N MET A 337 -20.96 -25.26 -21.47
CA MET A 337 -21.21 -25.89 -22.76
C MET A 337 -20.99 -27.39 -22.72
N SER A 338 -21.68 -28.15 -23.59
CA SER A 338 -21.31 -29.54 -23.84
C SER A 338 -19.95 -29.59 -24.55
N PHE A 339 -19.16 -30.62 -24.29
CA PHE A 339 -17.84 -30.77 -24.92
C PHE A 339 -17.91 -30.87 -26.45
N ASP A 340 -18.96 -31.51 -26.99
CA ASP A 340 -19.15 -31.64 -28.44
C ASP A 340 -19.53 -30.31 -29.09
N ASP A 341 -20.35 -29.49 -28.44
CA ASP A 341 -20.71 -28.16 -28.97
C ASP A 341 -19.54 -27.18 -28.84
N TRP A 342 -18.77 -27.27 -27.76
CA TRP A 342 -17.55 -26.49 -27.60
C TRP A 342 -16.53 -26.77 -28.73
N LYS A 343 -16.37 -28.05 -29.13
CA LYS A 343 -15.52 -28.42 -30.28
C LYS A 343 -16.02 -27.83 -31.60
N LYS A 344 -17.34 -27.79 -31.83
CA LYS A 344 -17.92 -27.22 -33.05
C LYS A 344 -17.77 -25.70 -33.09
N GLN A 345 -17.85 -25.03 -31.94
CA GLN A 345 -17.78 -23.57 -31.83
C GLN A 345 -16.39 -22.96 -31.93
N GLN A 346 -15.31 -23.76 -31.98
CA GLN A 346 -13.96 -23.22 -32.22
C GLN A 346 -13.85 -22.41 -33.54
N ALA A 347 -14.87 -22.45 -34.41
CA ALA A 347 -14.96 -21.73 -35.67
C ALA A 347 -15.89 -20.49 -35.70
N GLU A 348 -16.57 -20.10 -34.60
CA GLU A 348 -17.49 -18.94 -34.58
C GLU A 348 -16.84 -17.65 -34.03
N SER A 349 -17.19 -16.49 -34.64
CA SER A 349 -16.30 -15.33 -34.78
C SER A 349 -16.48 -14.14 -33.81
N TYR A 350 -17.44 -14.20 -32.87
CA TYR A 350 -17.69 -13.11 -31.89
C TYR A 350 -17.63 -13.63 -30.45
N LYS A 351 -16.43 -13.96 -29.99
CA LYS A 351 -16.16 -14.34 -28.60
C LYS A 351 -15.50 -13.17 -27.87
N GLU A 352 -16.16 -12.67 -26.84
CA GLU A 352 -15.58 -11.68 -25.92
C GLU A 352 -15.27 -12.38 -24.59
N CYS A 353 -14.08 -12.12 -24.06
CA CYS A 353 -13.63 -12.68 -22.80
C CYS A 353 -13.12 -11.55 -21.91
N LEU A 354 -13.35 -11.68 -20.61
CA LEU A 354 -12.73 -10.86 -19.59
C LEU A 354 -11.23 -11.13 -19.58
N ASP A 355 -10.41 -10.08 -19.62
CA ASP A 355 -8.96 -10.22 -19.59
C ASP A 355 -8.33 -9.07 -18.77
N PRO A 356 -7.62 -9.38 -17.66
CA PRO A 356 -7.44 -10.69 -17.05
C PRO A 356 -8.65 -11.13 -16.19
N LEU A 357 -8.91 -12.44 -16.11
CA LEU A 357 -9.72 -13.04 -15.05
C LEU A 357 -8.80 -13.37 -13.86
N THR A 358 -9.13 -12.89 -12.67
CA THR A 358 -8.35 -13.11 -11.44
C THR A 358 -9.19 -13.72 -10.32
N ALA A 359 -8.55 -14.17 -9.24
CA ALA A 359 -9.24 -14.73 -8.07
C ALA A 359 -10.17 -13.73 -7.35
N VAL A 360 -9.98 -12.43 -7.56
CA VAL A 360 -10.80 -11.36 -6.97
C VAL A 360 -11.85 -10.80 -7.94
N GLY A 361 -11.96 -11.35 -9.16
CA GLY A 361 -12.96 -10.92 -10.13
C GLY A 361 -12.90 -9.42 -10.43
N TYR A 362 -13.95 -8.69 -10.03
CA TYR A 362 -14.10 -7.24 -10.18
C TYR A 362 -13.58 -6.42 -8.98
N GLY A 363 -12.78 -7.02 -8.09
CA GLY A 363 -12.28 -6.39 -6.86
C GLY A 363 -12.92 -6.91 -5.58
N GLU A 364 -13.68 -8.02 -5.65
CA GLU A 364 -14.30 -8.67 -4.51
C GLU A 364 -13.39 -9.80 -3.98
N PRO A 365 -12.80 -9.67 -2.78
CA PRO A 365 -11.85 -10.66 -2.25
C PRO A 365 -12.42 -12.07 -2.11
N THR A 366 -13.73 -12.20 -1.92
CA THR A 366 -14.39 -13.51 -1.79
C THR A 366 -14.87 -14.10 -3.12
N PHE A 367 -14.61 -13.44 -4.26
CA PHE A 367 -15.14 -13.83 -5.56
C PHE A 367 -14.94 -15.31 -5.89
N ALA A 368 -13.70 -15.82 -5.85
CA ALA A 368 -13.42 -17.22 -6.16
C ALA A 368 -13.75 -18.21 -5.02
N ALA A 369 -13.88 -17.71 -3.79
CA ALA A 369 -14.05 -18.53 -2.59
C ALA A 369 -15.52 -18.76 -2.21
N PHE A 370 -16.42 -17.89 -2.65
CA PHE A 370 -17.84 -17.98 -2.31
C PHE A 370 -18.67 -18.38 -3.54
N TYR A 371 -19.29 -19.55 -3.49
CA TYR A 371 -19.98 -20.15 -4.64
C TYR A 371 -21.00 -19.22 -5.32
N PRO A 372 -21.89 -18.49 -4.61
CA PRO A 372 -22.82 -17.54 -5.24
C PRO A 372 -22.12 -16.44 -6.04
N ASN A 373 -20.91 -16.00 -5.65
CA ASN A 373 -20.15 -14.99 -6.40
C ASN A 373 -19.56 -15.54 -7.72
N CYS A 374 -19.43 -16.86 -7.86
CA CYS A 374 -18.70 -17.48 -8.98
C CYS A 374 -19.34 -18.76 -9.54
N HIS A 375 -20.63 -19.01 -9.34
CA HIS A 375 -21.28 -20.29 -9.66
C HIS A 375 -21.24 -20.66 -11.16
N SER A 376 -21.06 -19.68 -12.05
CA SER A 376 -20.86 -19.88 -13.50
C SER A 376 -19.40 -19.79 -13.95
N VAL A 377 -18.48 -19.49 -13.04
CA VAL A 377 -17.06 -19.19 -13.29
C VAL A 377 -16.17 -20.30 -12.73
N PHE A 378 -16.25 -20.58 -11.43
CA PHE A 378 -15.55 -21.67 -10.74
C PHE A 378 -16.52 -22.69 -10.15
N GLY A 379 -17.71 -22.76 -10.75
CA GLY A 379 -18.80 -23.63 -10.34
C GLY A 379 -19.37 -24.44 -11.49
N PHE A 380 -20.04 -25.53 -11.13
CA PHE A 380 -20.79 -26.35 -12.06
C PHE A 380 -22.10 -26.81 -11.42
N TYR A 381 -23.17 -26.88 -12.21
CA TYR A 381 -24.47 -27.38 -11.78
C TYR A 381 -24.93 -28.49 -12.73
N ASP A 382 -25.13 -29.68 -12.15
CA ASP A 382 -25.70 -30.86 -12.80
C ASP A 382 -27.16 -31.07 -12.39
N GLU A 383 -28.05 -30.71 -13.29
CA GLU A 383 -29.51 -30.84 -13.14
C GLU A 383 -30.02 -32.27 -13.33
N GLU A 384 -29.21 -33.19 -13.87
CA GLU A 384 -29.61 -34.58 -14.09
C GLU A 384 -29.49 -35.41 -12.81
N ILE A 385 -28.74 -34.93 -11.83
CA ILE A 385 -28.56 -35.58 -10.55
C ILE A 385 -29.81 -35.39 -9.69
N LYS A 386 -30.58 -36.46 -9.56
CA LYS A 386 -31.76 -36.55 -8.69
C LYS A 386 -31.49 -37.60 -7.62
N ALA A 387 -31.98 -37.36 -6.39
CA ALA A 387 -31.73 -38.28 -5.27
C ALA A 387 -32.30 -39.68 -5.52
N PRO A 388 -31.69 -40.71 -4.90
CA PRO A 388 -30.41 -40.66 -4.15
C PRO A 388 -29.19 -40.72 -5.07
N LEU A 389 -28.05 -40.14 -4.65
CA LEU A 389 -26.78 -40.24 -5.37
C LEU A 389 -26.40 -41.71 -5.54
N SER A 390 -26.20 -42.12 -6.78
CA SER A 390 -25.95 -43.49 -7.18
C SER A 390 -24.51 -43.92 -6.91
N SER A 391 -24.34 -45.19 -6.53
CA SER A 391 -23.04 -45.77 -6.18
C SER A 391 -22.00 -45.56 -7.29
N GLY A 392 -20.84 -45.02 -6.92
CA GLY A 392 -19.71 -44.86 -7.82
C GLY A 392 -19.83 -43.70 -8.82
N LEU A 393 -20.71 -42.72 -8.56
CA LEU A 393 -20.71 -41.44 -9.26
C LEU A 393 -19.38 -40.73 -9.04
N LYS A 394 -18.77 -40.21 -10.12
CA LYS A 394 -17.49 -39.50 -10.08
C LYS A 394 -17.52 -38.27 -10.95
N TYR A 395 -16.89 -37.20 -10.46
CA TYR A 395 -16.59 -36.02 -11.26
C TYR A 395 -15.08 -35.79 -11.28
N THR A 396 -14.55 -35.49 -12.47
CA THR A 396 -13.18 -35.01 -12.66
C THR A 396 -13.25 -33.60 -13.20
N VAL A 397 -12.49 -32.68 -12.62
CA VAL A 397 -12.38 -31.28 -13.04
C VAL A 397 -10.94 -31.00 -13.44
N VAL A 398 -10.73 -30.51 -14.66
CA VAL A 398 -9.41 -30.16 -15.19
C VAL A 398 -9.43 -28.72 -15.70
N GLY A 399 -8.58 -27.85 -15.15
CA GLY A 399 -8.50 -26.44 -15.50
C GLY A 399 -7.24 -26.10 -16.29
N TRP A 400 -7.35 -25.26 -17.32
CA TRP A 400 -6.23 -24.76 -18.12
C TRP A 400 -6.44 -23.32 -18.58
N TYR A 401 -5.37 -22.72 -19.11
CA TYR A 401 -5.40 -21.42 -19.75
C TYR A 401 -5.64 -21.56 -21.25
N ASP A 402 -6.58 -20.79 -21.80
CA ASP A 402 -6.89 -20.76 -23.24
C ASP A 402 -5.71 -20.27 -24.10
N GLY A 403 -4.70 -19.62 -23.51
CA GLY A 403 -3.50 -19.14 -24.18
C GLY A 403 -2.30 -19.06 -23.24
N GLY A 404 -1.12 -19.46 -23.75
CA GLY A 404 0.09 -19.59 -22.94
C GLY A 404 0.63 -18.28 -22.34
N ASP A 405 0.30 -17.12 -22.92
CA ASP A 405 0.70 -15.81 -22.36
C ASP A 405 -0.17 -15.38 -21.17
N ARG A 406 -1.29 -16.06 -20.93
CA ARG A 406 -2.12 -15.88 -19.72
C ARG A 406 -1.73 -16.82 -18.59
N ASP A 407 -0.96 -17.88 -18.89
CA ASP A 407 -0.49 -18.82 -17.88
C ASP A 407 0.55 -18.13 -16.98
N TYR A 408 0.16 -17.87 -15.73
CA TYR A 408 1.03 -17.22 -14.76
C TYR A 408 2.29 -18.03 -14.47
N PHE A 409 2.19 -19.37 -14.43
CA PHE A 409 3.33 -20.25 -14.21
C PHE A 409 4.32 -20.19 -15.38
N LYS A 410 3.80 -20.23 -16.62
CA LYS A 410 4.63 -20.07 -17.83
C LYS A 410 5.33 -18.71 -17.86
N THR A 411 4.60 -17.65 -17.51
CA THR A 411 5.12 -16.28 -17.47
C THR A 411 6.20 -16.12 -16.39
N PHE A 412 5.98 -16.71 -15.22
CA PHE A 412 6.95 -16.79 -14.14
C PHE A 412 8.22 -17.53 -14.58
N LEU A 413 8.11 -18.68 -15.24
CA LEU A 413 9.27 -19.45 -15.71
C LEU A 413 10.08 -18.67 -16.76
N LYS A 414 9.42 -18.07 -17.75
CA LYS A 414 10.08 -17.17 -18.73
C LYS A 414 10.80 -16.04 -18.00
N HIS A 415 10.19 -15.45 -16.98
CA HIS A 415 10.78 -14.40 -16.17
C HIS A 415 12.05 -14.88 -15.44
N VAL A 416 11.97 -15.98 -14.70
CA VAL A 416 13.13 -16.57 -14.00
C VAL A 416 14.25 -16.90 -14.99
N GLN A 417 13.95 -17.61 -16.08
CA GLN A 417 14.93 -17.94 -17.11
C GLN A 417 15.60 -16.69 -17.69
N ASN A 418 14.85 -15.62 -17.91
CA ASN A 418 15.38 -14.35 -18.38
C ASN A 418 16.28 -13.68 -17.34
N VAL A 419 15.93 -13.65 -16.06
CA VAL A 419 16.77 -13.00 -15.01
C VAL A 419 18.17 -13.64 -14.93
N TYR A 420 18.25 -14.97 -15.04
CA TYR A 420 19.49 -15.71 -14.83
C TYR A 420 20.37 -15.90 -16.08
N GLN A 421 19.95 -15.44 -17.27
CA GLN A 421 20.77 -15.49 -18.50
C GLN A 421 22.08 -14.67 -18.44
N GLY A 422 22.28 -13.84 -17.41
CA GLY A 422 23.48 -13.00 -17.25
C GLY A 422 24.69 -13.70 -16.62
N ASP A 423 24.51 -14.88 -16.01
CA ASP A 423 25.57 -15.66 -15.36
C ASP A 423 25.52 -17.07 -15.97
N SER A 424 26.42 -17.33 -16.92
CA SER A 424 26.41 -18.50 -17.79
C SER A 424 26.83 -19.80 -17.07
N SER A 425 25.99 -20.27 -16.14
CA SER A 425 25.84 -21.66 -15.76
C SER A 425 24.38 -22.04 -16.01
N GLN A 426 24.12 -23.04 -16.84
CA GLN A 426 22.76 -23.50 -17.19
C GLN A 426 21.87 -23.56 -15.94
N LEU A 427 20.77 -22.80 -15.94
CA LEU A 427 19.76 -22.87 -14.90
C LEU A 427 19.32 -24.33 -14.77
N ASN A 428 19.62 -24.96 -13.64
CA ASN A 428 19.28 -26.37 -13.46
C ASN A 428 17.87 -26.51 -12.88
N ASN A 429 17.28 -27.71 -12.98
CA ASN A 429 15.94 -27.97 -12.46
C ASN A 429 15.81 -27.68 -10.96
N THR A 430 16.90 -27.78 -10.18
CA THR A 430 16.91 -27.49 -8.74
C THR A 430 16.66 -26.00 -8.46
N ASP A 431 17.26 -25.12 -9.26
CA ASP A 431 17.09 -23.67 -9.11
C ASP A 431 15.65 -23.24 -9.46
N LEU A 432 15.08 -23.83 -10.51
CA LEU A 432 13.67 -23.62 -10.87
C LEU A 432 12.71 -24.12 -9.78
N LEU A 433 12.95 -25.31 -9.23
CA LEU A 433 12.15 -25.86 -8.13
C LEU A 433 12.23 -24.99 -6.87
N LYS A 434 13.40 -24.41 -6.58
CA LYS A 434 13.57 -23.47 -5.48
C LYS A 434 12.77 -22.19 -5.71
N ALA A 435 12.83 -21.62 -6.92
CA ALA A 435 12.06 -20.43 -7.28
C ALA A 435 10.54 -20.69 -7.18
N ILE A 436 10.06 -21.85 -7.63
CA ILE A 436 8.65 -22.26 -7.48
C ILE A 436 8.25 -22.36 -6.01
N LYS A 437 9.10 -22.96 -5.18
CA LYS A 437 8.84 -23.05 -3.74
C LYS A 437 8.80 -21.68 -3.07
N GLU A 438 9.60 -20.73 -3.53
CA GLU A 438 9.61 -19.36 -3.02
C GLU A 438 8.36 -18.58 -3.44
N GLU A 439 7.97 -18.63 -4.72
CA GLU A 439 6.82 -17.89 -5.25
C GLU A 439 5.49 -18.57 -4.95
N PHE A 440 5.32 -19.82 -5.37
CA PHE A 440 4.04 -20.54 -5.31
C PHE A 440 3.85 -21.30 -3.99
N LYS A 441 4.89 -21.42 -3.16
CA LYS A 441 4.92 -22.31 -1.98
C LYS A 441 4.66 -23.78 -2.30
N TRP A 442 4.82 -24.17 -3.56
CA TRP A 442 4.65 -25.54 -4.00
C TRP A 442 5.94 -26.35 -3.88
N THR A 443 5.80 -27.63 -3.61
CA THR A 443 6.87 -28.61 -3.73
C THR A 443 6.57 -29.51 -4.93
N ALA A 444 7.40 -29.43 -5.96
CA ALA A 444 7.28 -30.25 -7.16
C ALA A 444 8.47 -31.20 -7.29
N GLN A 445 8.28 -32.31 -8.00
CA GLN A 445 9.33 -33.24 -8.36
C GLN A 445 9.33 -33.37 -9.89
N VAL A 446 10.50 -33.25 -10.50
CA VAL A 446 10.68 -33.53 -11.94
C VAL A 446 11.34 -34.91 -12.03
N PRO A 447 10.66 -35.93 -12.58
CA PRO A 447 11.23 -37.26 -12.75
C PRO A 447 12.54 -37.24 -13.55
N ASN A 448 13.47 -38.14 -13.23
CA ASN A 448 14.76 -38.21 -13.92
C ASN A 448 14.56 -38.46 -15.43
N GLY A 449 15.14 -37.58 -16.25
CA GLY A 449 15.11 -37.68 -17.71
C GLY A 449 13.89 -37.03 -18.39
N GLN A 450 13.02 -36.36 -17.63
CA GLN A 450 11.93 -35.55 -18.16
C GLN A 450 12.33 -34.06 -18.29
N GLU A 451 11.69 -33.38 -19.24
CA GLU A 451 11.88 -31.94 -19.42
C GLU A 451 11.17 -31.20 -18.29
N PHE A 452 11.62 -29.98 -18.00
CA PHE A 452 10.96 -29.17 -16.97
C PHE A 452 9.59 -28.72 -17.49
N PRO A 453 8.51 -28.86 -16.72
CA PRO A 453 7.19 -28.47 -17.20
C PRO A 453 7.09 -26.96 -17.40
N GLU A 454 6.57 -26.53 -18.54
CA GLU A 454 6.44 -25.09 -18.89
C GLU A 454 5.03 -24.53 -18.71
N GLU A 455 4.06 -25.41 -18.50
CA GLU A 455 2.62 -25.06 -18.41
C GLU A 455 2.02 -25.73 -17.18
N MET A 456 0.95 -25.15 -16.64
CA MET A 456 0.22 -25.73 -15.52
C MET A 456 -1.20 -26.17 -15.88
N LEU A 457 -1.65 -27.26 -15.26
CA LEU A 457 -3.03 -27.74 -15.26
C LEU A 457 -3.53 -27.88 -13.84
N CYS A 458 -4.71 -27.33 -13.56
CA CYS A 458 -5.40 -27.60 -12.30
C CYS A 458 -6.18 -28.91 -12.41
N TYR A 459 -6.16 -29.74 -11.35
CA TYR A 459 -6.81 -31.04 -11.35
C TYR A 459 -7.52 -31.34 -10.03
N ALA A 460 -8.76 -31.82 -10.11
CA ALA A 460 -9.46 -32.46 -9.00
C ALA A 460 -10.31 -33.63 -9.46
N ARG A 461 -10.60 -34.53 -8.52
CA ARG A 461 -11.58 -35.59 -8.69
C ARG A 461 -12.31 -35.84 -7.38
N ILE A 462 -13.63 -35.96 -7.45
CA ILE A 462 -14.48 -36.41 -6.35
C ILE A 462 -15.17 -37.72 -6.75
N SER A 463 -15.28 -38.65 -5.81
CA SER A 463 -15.98 -39.92 -5.98
C SER A 463 -16.96 -40.11 -4.83
N PHE A 464 -18.23 -40.35 -5.14
CA PHE A 464 -19.27 -40.50 -4.12
C PHE A 464 -19.33 -41.95 -3.62
N ALA A 465 -19.35 -42.09 -2.30
CA ALA A 465 -19.57 -43.38 -1.66
C ALA A 465 -21.03 -43.85 -1.86
N PRO A 466 -21.28 -45.17 -1.93
CA PRO A 466 -22.64 -45.69 -1.96
C PRO A 466 -23.39 -45.35 -0.68
N ALA A 467 -24.55 -44.70 -0.80
CA ALA A 467 -25.61 -44.65 0.21
C ALA A 467 -25.22 -44.23 1.65
N ALA A 468 -24.35 -43.23 1.82
CA ALA A 468 -24.39 -42.43 3.04
C ALA A 468 -25.47 -41.36 2.89
N ASN A 469 -26.16 -40.99 3.98
CA ASN A 469 -27.15 -39.92 4.01
C ASN A 469 -26.70 -38.74 3.15
N THR A 470 -27.34 -38.56 1.98
CA THR A 470 -27.14 -37.38 1.13
C THR A 470 -27.86 -36.15 1.69
N GLU A 471 -28.41 -36.29 2.90
CA GLU A 471 -28.80 -35.18 3.74
C GLU A 471 -27.52 -34.57 4.28
N ASN A 472 -27.35 -33.28 4.01
CA ASN A 472 -26.39 -32.47 4.71
C ASN A 472 -26.78 -32.55 6.19
N SER A 473 -26.16 -33.46 6.96
CA SER A 473 -26.48 -33.69 8.38
C SER A 473 -26.35 -32.41 9.20
N ASP A 474 -25.65 -31.42 8.65
CA ASP A 474 -25.46 -30.11 9.26
C ASP A 474 -26.67 -29.17 9.16
N LEU A 475 -27.62 -29.43 8.24
CA LEU A 475 -28.86 -28.66 8.11
C LEU A 475 -30.02 -29.26 8.90
N ASP A 476 -29.86 -30.44 9.52
CA ASP A 476 -30.90 -31.02 10.36
C ASP A 476 -30.95 -30.28 11.70
N SER A 477 -31.87 -29.31 11.76
CA SER A 477 -32.14 -28.34 12.83
C SER A 477 -32.36 -28.89 14.24
N THR A 478 -32.19 -30.19 14.47
CA THR A 478 -32.35 -30.84 15.77
C THR A 478 -31.03 -31.30 16.41
N THR A 479 -29.92 -31.38 15.66
CA THR A 479 -28.65 -31.93 16.17
C THR A 479 -27.46 -30.96 16.18
N ASN A 480 -27.41 -29.95 15.30
CA ASN A 480 -26.33 -28.95 15.34
C ASN A 480 -26.77 -27.71 16.11
N LYS A 481 -26.37 -27.63 17.39
CA LYS A 481 -26.43 -26.38 18.16
C LYS A 481 -25.52 -25.36 17.49
N ILE A 482 -26.10 -24.45 16.70
CA ILE A 482 -25.40 -23.28 16.19
C ILE A 482 -24.89 -22.49 17.40
N ALA A 483 -23.57 -22.40 17.53
CA ALA A 483 -22.94 -21.63 18.58
C ALA A 483 -22.64 -20.23 18.03
N ILE A 484 -23.15 -19.22 18.72
CA ILE A 484 -22.94 -17.81 18.39
C ILE A 484 -21.99 -17.25 19.45
N ALA A 485 -20.92 -16.61 19.00
CA ALA A 485 -20.03 -15.84 19.85
C ALA A 485 -19.97 -14.39 19.33
N VAL A 486 -19.89 -13.45 20.25
CA VAL A 486 -19.88 -12.02 19.98
C VAL A 486 -18.65 -11.43 20.68
N GLY A 487 -17.91 -10.59 19.96
CA GLY A 487 -16.78 -9.82 20.49
C GLY A 487 -16.73 -8.45 19.81
N ASN A 488 -15.96 -7.50 20.35
CA ASN A 488 -15.81 -6.19 19.72
C ASN A 488 -14.99 -6.28 18.42
N THR A 489 -14.22 -7.36 18.26
CA THR A 489 -13.50 -7.72 17.04
C THR A 489 -13.77 -9.17 16.65
N SER A 490 -13.44 -9.54 15.41
CA SER A 490 -13.57 -10.92 14.92
C SER A 490 -12.68 -11.91 15.67
N THR A 491 -11.49 -11.46 16.12
CA THR A 491 -10.60 -12.30 16.93
C THR A 491 -11.15 -12.49 18.33
N GLU A 492 -11.71 -11.44 18.96
CA GLU A 492 -12.36 -11.58 20.26
C GLU A 492 -13.57 -12.53 20.20
N ALA A 493 -14.39 -12.44 19.13
CA ALA A 493 -15.51 -13.34 18.93
C ALA A 493 -15.04 -14.81 18.78
N LEU A 494 -13.91 -15.03 18.09
CA LEU A 494 -13.30 -16.35 17.97
C LEU A 494 -12.70 -16.83 19.30
N SER A 495 -12.01 -15.96 20.03
CA SER A 495 -11.43 -16.25 21.34
C SER A 495 -12.50 -16.64 22.34
N ALA A 496 -13.63 -15.92 22.38
CA ALA A 496 -14.79 -16.25 23.21
C ALA A 496 -15.42 -17.60 22.82
N TYR A 497 -15.53 -17.87 21.51
CA TYR A 497 -15.99 -19.17 21.02
C TYR A 497 -15.06 -20.32 21.45
N LEU A 498 -13.76 -20.15 21.29
CA LEU A 498 -12.76 -21.17 21.63
C LEU A 498 -12.68 -21.39 23.14
N ALA A 499 -12.76 -20.33 23.93
CA ALA A 499 -12.79 -20.41 25.39
C ALA A 499 -13.98 -21.23 25.90
N GLU A 500 -15.18 -21.03 25.32
CA GLU A 500 -16.36 -21.87 25.61
C GLU A 500 -16.14 -23.34 25.26
N LYS A 501 -15.40 -23.64 24.19
CA LYS A 501 -15.18 -25.01 23.70
C LYS A 501 -14.05 -25.74 24.42
N LEU A 502 -13.03 -25.01 24.87
CA LEU A 502 -11.84 -25.57 25.50
C LEU A 502 -12.07 -25.85 26.97
N ASP A 503 -12.44 -24.83 27.75
CA ASP A 503 -12.72 -24.98 29.17
C ASP A 503 -13.65 -23.86 29.68
N PRO A 504 -14.95 -24.15 29.86
CA PRO A 504 -15.92 -23.18 30.33
C PRO A 504 -15.62 -22.57 31.71
N ASP A 505 -14.81 -23.23 32.54
CA ASP A 505 -14.49 -22.75 33.89
C ASP A 505 -13.39 -21.68 33.87
N TYR A 506 -12.62 -21.58 32.77
CA TYR A 506 -11.47 -20.66 32.62
C TYR A 506 -11.61 -19.70 31.44
N LYS A 507 -12.85 -19.38 31.02
CA LYS A 507 -13.11 -18.60 29.79
C LYS A 507 -12.29 -17.32 29.68
N SER A 508 -12.34 -16.48 30.71
CA SER A 508 -11.62 -15.19 30.74
C SER A 508 -10.12 -15.38 30.55
N THR A 509 -9.51 -16.38 31.19
CA THR A 509 -8.07 -16.62 31.09
C THR A 509 -7.68 -17.15 29.71
N ILE A 510 -8.51 -18.00 29.10
CA ILE A 510 -8.26 -18.53 27.76
C ILE A 510 -8.44 -17.43 26.71
N GLU A 511 -9.48 -16.60 26.82
CA GLU A 511 -9.66 -15.42 25.98
C GLU A 511 -8.45 -14.49 26.04
N ASP A 512 -8.00 -14.14 27.26
CA ASP A 512 -6.82 -13.29 27.46
C ASP A 512 -5.56 -13.91 26.84
N GLN A 513 -5.36 -15.23 26.98
CA GLN A 513 -4.21 -15.92 26.41
C GLN A 513 -4.24 -15.95 24.87
N LEU A 514 -5.41 -16.20 24.28
CA LEU A 514 -5.59 -16.22 22.82
C LEU A 514 -5.38 -14.83 22.22
N GLU A 515 -5.95 -13.78 22.83
CA GLU A 515 -5.71 -12.39 22.39
C GLU A 515 -4.25 -11.97 22.63
N CYS A 516 -3.63 -12.44 23.71
CA CYS A 516 -2.22 -12.15 23.98
C CYS A 516 -1.31 -12.73 22.89
N LEU A 517 -1.60 -13.92 22.34
CA LEU A 517 -0.85 -14.47 21.22
C LEU A 517 -0.92 -13.58 19.97
N HIS A 518 -2.07 -12.96 19.72
CA HIS A 518 -2.26 -12.06 18.59
C HIS A 518 -1.59 -10.69 18.80
N LEU A 519 -1.49 -10.23 20.04
CA LEU A 519 -0.85 -8.96 20.40
C LEU A 519 0.65 -9.11 20.72
N PHE A 520 1.15 -10.35 20.81
CA PHE A 520 2.50 -10.65 21.27
C PHE A 520 3.59 -9.95 20.45
N ALA A 521 3.47 -9.93 19.12
CA ALA A 521 4.46 -9.28 18.25
C ALA A 521 4.63 -7.77 18.52
N GLY A 522 3.59 -7.09 19.02
CA GLY A 522 3.65 -5.68 19.42
C GLY A 522 4.16 -5.45 20.85
N LEU A 523 4.18 -6.50 21.67
CA LEU A 523 4.55 -6.47 23.09
C LEU A 523 5.92 -7.13 23.35
N GLU A 524 6.50 -7.84 22.38
CA GLU A 524 7.73 -8.65 22.50
C GLU A 524 8.95 -7.85 22.98
N HIS A 525 9.02 -6.55 22.67
CA HIS A 525 10.11 -5.67 23.08
C HIS A 525 9.97 -5.11 24.51
N ARG A 526 8.86 -5.38 25.21
CA ARG A 526 8.58 -4.79 26.53
C ARG A 526 8.82 -5.80 27.65
N LYS A 527 9.71 -5.45 28.60
CA LYS A 527 10.12 -6.31 29.72
C LYS A 527 9.39 -6.03 31.05
N LEU A 528 8.66 -4.91 31.13
CA LEU A 528 7.92 -4.44 32.31
C LEU A 528 6.51 -4.01 31.89
N ASP A 529 5.54 -4.10 32.81
CA ASP A 529 4.14 -3.66 32.63
C ASP A 529 3.34 -4.34 31.51
N ILE A 530 3.65 -5.61 31.21
CA ILE A 530 3.00 -6.36 30.11
C ILE A 530 1.48 -6.46 30.29
N GLY A 531 0.99 -6.68 31.53
CA GLY A 531 -0.45 -6.80 31.81
C GLY A 531 -1.25 -5.53 31.48
N PRO A 532 -0.95 -4.37 32.11
CA PRO A 532 -1.62 -3.11 31.80
C PRO A 532 -1.49 -2.69 30.32
N LYS A 533 -0.34 -2.98 29.68
CA LYS A 533 -0.13 -2.69 28.25
C LYS A 533 -0.89 -3.63 27.32
N PHE A 534 -1.12 -4.88 27.74
CA PHE A 534 -2.00 -5.80 27.03
C PHE A 534 -3.46 -5.31 27.09
N GLU A 535 -3.94 -4.89 28.27
CA GLU A 535 -5.27 -4.30 28.42
C GLU A 535 -5.45 -3.04 27.57
N GLU A 536 -4.45 -2.15 27.55
CA GLU A 536 -4.44 -0.95 26.71
C GLU A 536 -4.48 -1.30 25.21
N ALA A 537 -3.67 -2.27 24.76
CA ALA A 537 -3.64 -2.69 23.36
C ALA A 537 -4.94 -3.38 22.92
N ARG A 538 -5.57 -4.18 23.80
CA ARG A 538 -6.88 -4.77 23.54
C ARG A 538 -7.96 -3.70 23.47
N HIS A 539 -7.95 -2.76 24.41
CA HIS A 539 -8.87 -1.62 24.42
C HIS A 539 -8.71 -0.79 23.15
N GLU A 540 -7.49 -0.43 22.75
CA GLU A 540 -7.20 0.32 21.52
C GLU A 540 -7.77 -0.35 20.27
N LYS A 541 -7.65 -1.67 20.13
CA LYS A 541 -8.22 -2.43 19.00
C LYS A 541 -9.76 -2.43 18.93
N GLY A 542 -10.43 -2.09 20.02
CA GLY A 542 -11.89 -1.91 20.05
C GLY A 542 -12.36 -0.58 19.46
N PHE A 543 -11.45 0.35 19.14
CA PHE A 543 -11.79 1.65 18.57
C PHE A 543 -11.17 1.83 17.19
N ASN A 544 -11.85 2.59 16.34
CA ASN A 544 -11.23 3.12 15.14
C ASN A 544 -10.36 4.31 15.55
N ALA A 545 -9.06 4.23 15.27
CA ALA A 545 -8.14 5.33 15.52
C ALA A 545 -8.52 6.53 14.64
N VAL A 546 -8.80 7.66 15.27
CA VAL A 546 -8.93 8.96 14.60
C VAL A 546 -7.61 9.69 14.78
N ASN A 547 -7.09 10.31 13.73
CA ASN A 547 -5.85 11.05 13.80
C ASN A 547 -5.98 12.22 14.79
N ALA A 548 -5.24 12.16 15.90
CA ALA A 548 -5.25 13.18 16.95
C ALA A 548 -4.45 14.45 16.61
N GLY A 549 -3.87 14.51 15.40
CA GLY A 549 -3.00 15.59 14.97
C GLY A 549 -1.54 15.38 15.42
N ILE A 550 -0.70 16.37 15.12
CA ILE A 550 0.73 16.33 15.39
C ILE A 550 1.04 17.18 16.64
N LEU A 551 1.82 16.63 17.58
CA LEU A 551 2.33 17.37 18.73
C LEU A 551 3.86 17.42 18.67
N TRP A 552 4.42 18.62 18.60
CA TRP A 552 5.85 18.86 18.61
C TRP A 552 6.38 18.87 20.04
N THR A 553 7.47 18.13 20.27
CA THR A 553 8.17 18.07 21.56
C THR A 553 9.67 18.25 21.36
N ILE A 554 10.34 18.92 22.30
CA ILE A 554 11.80 19.04 22.33
C ILE A 554 12.34 18.07 23.37
N ARG A 555 13.33 17.27 22.99
CA ARG A 555 14.02 16.32 23.87
C ARG A 555 15.52 16.35 23.59
N TYR A 556 16.32 16.00 24.59
CA TYR A 556 17.75 15.79 24.39
C TYR A 556 18.00 14.58 23.48
N GLU A 557 18.93 14.74 22.54
CA GLU A 557 19.41 13.66 21.70
C GLU A 557 20.32 12.73 22.53
N THR A 558 19.79 11.59 22.98
CA THR A 558 20.58 10.55 23.63
C THR A 558 21.21 9.65 22.56
N LYS A 559 22.55 9.64 22.44
CA LYS A 559 23.24 8.62 21.63
C LYS A 559 22.92 7.23 22.19
N SER A 560 22.39 6.37 21.33
CA SER A 560 21.77 5.07 21.65
C SER A 560 22.71 3.95 22.12
N ASP A 561 23.99 4.22 22.38
CA ASP A 561 24.98 3.19 22.71
C ASP A 561 25.31 3.04 24.21
N ARG A 562 24.56 3.69 25.12
CA ARG A 562 24.73 3.47 26.57
C ARG A 562 23.50 2.79 27.17
N LYS A 563 23.73 1.68 27.88
CA LYS A 563 22.72 1.04 28.74
C LYS A 563 22.19 2.09 29.73
N ALA A 564 20.87 2.20 29.82
CA ALA A 564 20.22 3.13 30.71
C ALA A 564 20.62 2.85 32.17
N ASP A 565 21.29 3.81 32.80
CA ASP A 565 21.58 3.81 34.23
C ASP A 565 20.48 4.59 34.97
N ALA A 566 19.83 3.94 35.92
CA ALA A 566 18.76 4.53 36.72
C ALA A 566 19.29 5.63 37.66
N ALA A 567 20.57 5.58 38.05
CA ALA A 567 21.19 6.60 38.89
C ALA A 567 21.43 7.93 38.15
N GLU A 568 21.73 7.89 36.85
CA GLU A 568 21.89 9.09 36.03
C GLU A 568 20.55 9.78 35.72
N SER A 569 19.41 9.07 35.73
CA SER A 569 18.11 9.71 35.46
C SER A 569 17.61 10.59 36.61
N GLN A 570 18.01 10.32 37.86
CA GLN A 570 17.69 11.20 38.99
C GLN A 570 18.61 12.43 39.07
N ALA A 571 19.77 12.39 38.42
CA ALA A 571 20.72 13.51 38.32
C ALA A 571 20.52 14.38 37.06
N ARG A 572 19.58 14.02 36.17
CA ARG A 572 19.18 14.88 35.05
C ARG A 572 18.40 16.06 35.63
N GLU A 573 19.11 17.16 35.86
CA GLU A 573 18.49 18.47 36.05
C GLU A 573 17.36 18.60 35.01
N GLN A 574 16.17 18.97 35.47
CA GLN A 574 15.16 19.51 34.57
C GLN A 574 15.82 20.68 33.86
N VAL A 575 16.33 20.47 32.64
CA VAL A 575 16.80 21.58 31.85
C VAL A 575 15.56 22.34 31.43
N THR A 576 15.26 23.39 32.18
CA THR A 576 14.32 24.41 31.79
C THR A 576 14.79 24.96 30.45
N LEU A 577 14.03 24.65 29.39
CA LEU A 577 14.22 25.26 28.08
C LEU A 577 14.25 26.79 28.27
N PRO A 578 15.15 27.51 27.58
CA PRO A 578 15.08 28.96 27.54
C PRO A 578 13.65 29.40 27.19
N GLU A 579 13.16 30.43 27.89
CA GLU A 579 11.79 30.93 27.79
C GLU A 579 11.42 31.21 26.32
N ASP A 580 12.36 31.75 25.55
CA ASP A 580 12.17 32.10 24.14
C ASP A 580 11.99 30.87 23.20
N ILE A 581 12.55 29.71 23.55
CA ILE A 581 12.37 28.44 22.83
C ILE A 581 11.09 27.75 23.29
N ALA A 582 10.77 27.81 24.58
CA ALA A 582 9.53 27.29 25.13
C ALA A 582 8.31 28.00 24.51
N ASP A 583 8.35 29.32 24.40
CA ASP A 583 7.32 30.13 23.74
C ASP A 583 7.19 29.81 22.24
N ALA A 584 8.33 29.59 21.56
CA ALA A 584 8.34 29.19 20.16
C ALA A 584 7.74 27.79 19.96
N LEU A 585 8.01 26.85 20.86
CA LEU A 585 7.41 25.50 20.86
C LEU A 585 5.91 25.56 21.08
N ASN A 586 5.47 26.35 22.05
CA ASN A 586 4.04 26.54 22.31
C ASN A 586 3.34 27.17 21.09
N THR A 587 3.95 28.20 20.50
CA THR A 587 3.43 28.84 19.27
C THR A 587 3.35 27.84 18.11
N LEU A 588 4.37 27.00 17.92
CA LEU A 588 4.34 25.93 16.92
C LEU A 588 3.20 24.95 17.17
N ASN A 589 3.03 24.45 18.39
CA ASN A 589 1.95 23.52 18.73
C ASN A 589 0.56 24.12 18.55
N LEU A 590 0.37 25.39 18.91
CA LEU A 590 -0.89 26.10 18.66
C LEU A 590 -1.17 26.21 17.15
N LYS A 591 -0.15 26.52 16.34
CA LYS A 591 -0.30 26.60 14.88
C LYS A 591 -0.52 25.24 14.22
N GLN A 592 0.12 24.20 14.73
CA GLN A 592 -0.10 22.82 14.30
C GLN A 592 -1.53 22.39 14.60
N GLN A 593 -2.03 22.68 15.81
CA GLN A 593 -3.40 22.37 16.20
C GLN A 593 -4.44 23.13 15.35
N GLU A 594 -4.19 24.41 15.04
CA GLU A 594 -5.06 25.19 14.14
C GLU A 594 -5.11 24.58 12.73
N TYR A 595 -3.96 24.14 12.21
CA TYR A 595 -3.86 23.52 10.89
C TYR A 595 -4.53 22.14 10.85
N ASP A 596 -4.27 21.28 11.85
CA ASP A 596 -4.85 19.94 11.95
C ASP A 596 -6.38 20.01 12.08
N ARG A 597 -6.89 20.96 12.87
CA ARG A 597 -8.33 21.22 12.96
C ARG A 597 -8.93 21.64 11.63
N ALA A 598 -8.22 22.48 10.87
CA ALA A 598 -8.68 22.90 9.56
C ALA A 598 -8.73 21.72 8.56
N LEU A 599 -7.79 20.77 8.63
CA LEU A 599 -7.82 19.54 7.84
C LEU A 599 -9.01 18.64 8.21
N GLN A 600 -9.28 18.46 9.50
CA GLN A 600 -10.46 17.72 9.97
C GLN A 600 -11.78 18.38 9.53
N GLU A 601 -11.85 19.72 9.59
CA GLU A 601 -13.01 20.45 9.06
C GLU A 601 -13.15 20.27 7.54
N ILE A 602 -12.05 20.24 6.78
CA ILE A 602 -12.08 19.98 5.34
C ILE A 602 -12.66 18.58 5.05
N GLU A 603 -12.22 17.56 5.79
CA GLU A 603 -12.74 16.19 5.67
C GLU A 603 -14.24 16.13 5.96
N SER A 604 -14.69 16.74 7.07
CA SER A 604 -16.12 16.83 7.39
C SER A 604 -16.93 17.60 6.33
N TRP A 605 -16.34 18.63 5.72
CA TRP A 605 -16.99 19.35 4.62
C TRP A 605 -17.07 18.51 3.34
N GLN A 606 -16.07 17.68 3.04
CA GLN A 606 -16.11 16.75 1.92
C GLN A 606 -17.24 15.74 2.09
N GLU A 607 -17.39 15.17 3.29
CA GLU A 607 -18.51 14.28 3.63
C GLU A 607 -19.86 14.98 3.50
N ARG A 608 -19.98 16.21 3.99
CA ARG A 608 -21.22 16.99 3.88
C ARG A 608 -21.55 17.34 2.43
N ILE A 609 -20.57 17.74 1.63
CA ILE A 609 -20.75 18.02 0.19
C ILE A 609 -21.20 16.75 -0.53
N PHE A 610 -20.64 15.60 -0.18
CA PHE A 610 -21.09 14.33 -0.72
C PHE A 610 -22.55 14.04 -0.34
N ALA A 611 -22.92 14.21 0.94
CA ALA A 611 -24.30 14.04 1.39
C ALA A 611 -25.27 15.03 0.74
N ASP A 612 -24.87 16.28 0.52
CA ASP A 612 -25.70 17.29 -0.14
C ASP A 612 -25.80 17.03 -1.66
N TRP A 613 -24.73 16.54 -2.30
CA TRP A 613 -24.77 16.04 -3.67
C TRP A 613 -25.74 14.87 -3.81
N TYR A 614 -25.74 13.94 -2.85
CA TYR A 614 -26.71 12.84 -2.81
C TYR A 614 -28.15 13.35 -2.71
N LYS A 615 -28.43 14.32 -1.81
CA LYS A 615 -29.75 14.96 -1.74
C LYS A 615 -30.14 15.70 -3.02
N TYR A 616 -29.18 16.34 -3.69
CA TYR A 616 -29.40 16.93 -5.00
C TYR A 616 -29.81 15.89 -6.04
N MET A 617 -29.18 14.71 -6.03
CA MET A 617 -29.59 13.60 -6.89
C MET A 617 -31.01 13.14 -6.59
N LEU A 618 -31.42 13.06 -5.31
CA LEU A 618 -32.80 12.78 -4.93
C LEU A 618 -33.80 13.86 -5.39
N CYS A 619 -33.42 15.14 -5.37
CA CYS A 619 -34.29 16.23 -5.86
C CYS A 619 -34.34 16.27 -7.39
N ALA A 620 -33.28 15.84 -8.07
CA ALA A 620 -33.23 15.73 -9.52
C ALA A 620 -34.03 14.52 -10.04
N TYR A 621 -34.13 13.47 -9.23
CA TYR A 621 -34.79 12.20 -9.54
C TYR A 621 -35.68 11.73 -8.37
N PRO A 622 -36.73 12.50 -8.00
CA PRO A 622 -37.58 12.15 -6.87
C PRO A 622 -38.48 10.93 -7.19
N PRO A 623 -38.81 10.08 -6.20
CA PRO A 623 -39.72 8.95 -6.39
C PRO A 623 -41.11 9.39 -6.90
N ASP A 624 -41.72 8.57 -7.75
CA ASP A 624 -42.97 8.92 -8.46
C ASP A 624 -44.17 9.20 -7.54
N ASP A 625 -44.14 8.73 -6.29
CA ASP A 625 -45.19 8.90 -5.28
C ASP A 625 -45.00 10.15 -4.39
N SER A 626 -43.87 10.85 -4.51
CA SER A 626 -43.46 11.93 -3.59
C SER A 626 -42.79 13.12 -4.30
N ARG A 627 -42.97 13.27 -5.62
CA ARG A 627 -42.43 14.38 -6.44
C ARG A 627 -42.65 15.78 -5.88
N ASP A 628 -43.79 16.02 -5.22
CA ASP A 628 -44.14 17.32 -4.66
C ASP A 628 -43.50 17.61 -3.29
N ASP A 629 -42.84 16.62 -2.68
CA ASP A 629 -42.20 16.73 -1.36
C ASP A 629 -40.73 17.18 -1.43
N TYR A 630 -40.14 17.25 -2.63
CA TYR A 630 -38.74 17.60 -2.83
C TYR A 630 -38.55 19.08 -3.25
N PRO A 631 -37.52 19.77 -2.73
CA PRO A 631 -37.20 21.13 -3.14
C PRO A 631 -36.82 21.24 -4.63
N ASP A 632 -36.97 22.44 -5.20
CA ASP A 632 -36.60 22.72 -6.59
C ASP A 632 -35.11 22.43 -6.86
N ILE A 633 -34.84 21.70 -7.97
CA ILE A 633 -33.50 21.24 -8.34
C ILE A 633 -32.50 22.39 -8.55
N ASP A 634 -32.93 23.50 -9.14
CA ASP A 634 -32.07 24.65 -9.41
C ASP A 634 -31.78 25.42 -8.11
N GLU A 635 -32.74 25.47 -7.17
CA GLU A 635 -32.53 26.01 -5.83
C GLU A 635 -31.53 25.17 -5.02
N VAL A 636 -31.65 23.84 -5.04
CA VAL A 636 -30.71 22.93 -4.36
C VAL A 636 -29.31 23.02 -4.98
N LYS A 637 -29.22 23.05 -6.30
CA LYS A 637 -27.95 23.25 -7.02
C LYS A 637 -27.30 24.59 -6.67
N HIS A 638 -28.09 25.65 -6.65
CA HIS A 638 -27.63 26.98 -6.27
C HIS A 638 -27.14 26.99 -4.82
N TYR A 639 -27.89 26.36 -3.92
CA TYR A 639 -27.53 26.20 -2.52
C TYR A 639 -26.20 25.46 -2.37
N ILE A 640 -26.02 24.29 -2.99
CA ILE A 640 -24.76 23.52 -2.90
C ILE A 640 -23.59 24.34 -3.44
N LYS A 641 -23.77 25.02 -4.57
CA LYS A 641 -22.72 25.83 -5.16
C LYS A 641 -22.29 26.98 -4.24
N VAL A 642 -23.25 27.77 -3.76
CA VAL A 642 -22.99 29.00 -3.00
C VAL A 642 -22.70 28.75 -1.52
N LYS A 643 -23.33 27.74 -0.92
CA LYS A 643 -23.26 27.47 0.53
C LYS A 643 -22.32 26.32 0.89
N ALA A 644 -22.03 25.40 -0.03
CA ALA A 644 -21.11 24.29 0.23
C ALA A 644 -19.78 24.46 -0.53
N ILE A 645 -19.82 24.51 -1.87
CA ILE A 645 -18.60 24.47 -2.70
C ILE A 645 -17.77 25.76 -2.60
N ASP A 646 -18.38 26.95 -2.73
CA ASP A 646 -17.61 28.20 -2.69
C ASP A 646 -16.91 28.40 -1.34
N PRO A 647 -17.57 28.21 -0.18
CA PRO A 647 -16.90 28.34 1.10
C PRO A 647 -15.90 27.19 1.36
N PHE A 648 -16.10 26.01 0.77
CA PHE A 648 -15.13 24.90 0.83
C PHE A 648 -13.83 25.25 0.13
N ASN A 649 -13.92 25.79 -1.09
CA ASN A 649 -12.75 26.25 -1.84
C ASN A 649 -12.01 27.38 -1.12
N GLN A 650 -12.74 28.29 -0.45
CA GLN A 650 -12.15 29.31 0.41
C GLN A 650 -11.41 28.67 1.60
N LYS A 651 -12.00 27.67 2.24
CA LYS A 651 -11.38 26.93 3.35
C LYS A 651 -10.12 26.18 2.91
N LEU A 652 -10.13 25.51 1.75
CA LEU A 652 -8.96 24.85 1.17
C LEU A 652 -7.82 25.86 0.93
N THR A 653 -8.15 27.01 0.32
CA THR A 653 -7.18 28.07 0.03
C THR A 653 -6.62 28.68 1.32
N ALA A 654 -7.47 28.93 2.34
CA ALA A 654 -7.06 29.47 3.63
C ALA A 654 -6.21 28.47 4.44
N THR A 655 -6.45 27.17 4.29
CA THR A 655 -5.69 26.11 4.98
C THR A 655 -4.32 25.92 4.33
N GLY A 656 -4.26 25.79 3.01
CA GLY A 656 -3.03 25.60 2.25
C GLY A 656 -2.40 24.22 2.43
N GLU A 657 -1.30 24.00 1.71
CA GLU A 657 -0.52 22.76 1.72
C GLU A 657 0.84 23.01 2.39
N LEU A 658 1.16 22.21 3.41
CA LEU A 658 2.45 22.21 4.10
C LEU A 658 3.38 21.15 3.50
N LYS A 659 4.63 21.53 3.22
CA LYS A 659 5.69 20.62 2.78
C LYS A 659 6.87 20.69 3.72
N LEU A 660 7.19 19.57 4.36
CA LEU A 660 8.36 19.42 5.21
C LEU A 660 9.55 18.93 4.39
N LEU A 661 10.72 19.50 4.64
CA LEU A 661 12.00 19.00 4.14
C LEU A 661 12.49 17.92 5.11
N VAL A 662 12.30 16.67 4.74
CA VAL A 662 12.72 15.50 5.52
C VAL A 662 13.80 14.72 4.78
N ASP A 663 14.73 14.16 5.54
CA ASP A 663 15.68 13.16 5.06
C ASP A 663 14.92 11.84 4.87
N PRO A 664 14.85 11.29 3.65
CA PRO A 664 13.99 10.15 3.33
C PRO A 664 14.40 8.84 4.02
N THR A 665 15.63 8.75 4.55
CA THR A 665 16.13 7.54 5.23
C THR A 665 15.86 7.58 6.73
N SER A 666 16.13 8.71 7.36
CA SER A 666 15.98 8.89 8.81
C SER A 666 14.64 9.50 9.23
N GLN A 667 13.87 10.02 8.25
CA GLN A 667 12.68 10.85 8.46
C GLN A 667 12.95 12.12 9.31
N ASN A 668 14.22 12.47 9.52
CA ASN A 668 14.59 13.65 10.26
C ASN A 668 14.40 14.92 9.43
N LEU A 669 14.02 16.02 10.06
CA LEU A 669 13.91 17.32 9.41
C LEU A 669 15.28 17.84 8.95
N VAL A 670 15.33 18.35 7.73
CA VAL A 670 16.54 18.92 7.11
C VAL A 670 16.48 20.44 7.17
N MET A 671 17.61 21.06 7.53
CA MET A 671 17.77 22.51 7.51
C MET A 671 18.52 22.97 6.26
N ARG A 672 17.88 23.81 5.45
CA ARG A 672 18.54 24.57 4.36
C ARG A 672 18.64 26.04 4.76
N ARG A 673 19.63 26.77 4.26
CA ARG A 673 19.65 28.24 4.35
C ARG A 673 19.26 28.86 3.02
N GLU A 674 18.25 29.73 3.04
CA GLU A 674 17.87 30.59 1.92
C GLU A 674 17.83 32.03 2.40
N ASN A 675 18.57 32.94 1.74
CA ASN A 675 18.70 34.35 2.14
C ASN A 675 19.07 34.56 3.62
N GLY A 676 19.89 33.67 4.18
CA GLY A 676 20.35 33.74 5.57
C GLY A 676 19.40 33.17 6.63
N LYS A 677 18.19 32.72 6.25
CA LYS A 677 17.21 32.11 7.16
C LYS A 677 17.17 30.59 7.00
N VAL A 678 16.91 29.87 8.10
CA VAL A 678 16.68 28.43 8.07
C VAL A 678 15.31 28.14 7.44
N VAL A 679 15.30 27.22 6.49
CA VAL A 679 14.11 26.70 5.81
C VAL A 679 14.12 25.18 5.96
N THR A 680 13.08 24.69 6.62
CA THR A 680 12.80 23.28 6.91
C THR A 680 11.36 22.92 6.53
N ALA A 681 10.47 23.91 6.47
CA ALA A 681 9.11 23.77 5.97
C ALA A 681 8.81 24.86 4.94
N THR A 682 8.07 24.50 3.89
CA THR A 682 7.51 25.43 2.90
C THR A 682 6.00 25.22 2.79
N ALA A 683 5.28 26.21 2.26
CA ALA A 683 3.83 26.11 2.14
C ALA A 683 3.30 26.93 0.95
N SER A 684 2.12 26.56 0.48
CA SER A 684 1.37 27.28 -0.57
C SER A 684 -0.14 27.24 -0.28
N PRO A 685 -0.92 28.31 -0.53
CA PRO A 685 -0.52 29.63 -1.00
C PRO A 685 0.06 30.51 0.14
N PRO A 686 0.67 31.68 -0.17
CA PRO A 686 1.13 32.64 0.83
C PRO A 686 -0.03 33.11 1.73
N ASN A 687 0.23 33.31 3.03
CA ASN A 687 -0.73 33.71 4.07
C ASN A 687 -1.77 32.66 4.51
N SER A 688 -1.65 31.41 4.03
CA SER A 688 -2.43 30.27 4.53
C SER A 688 -2.03 29.84 5.95
N LEU A 689 -2.86 29.03 6.62
CA LEU A 689 -2.50 28.38 7.89
C LEU A 689 -1.22 27.55 7.74
N ALA A 690 -1.07 26.82 6.63
CA ALA A 690 0.15 26.09 6.29
C ALA A 690 1.38 27.02 6.26
N SER A 691 1.26 28.24 5.72
CA SER A 691 2.36 29.21 5.69
C SER A 691 2.73 29.75 7.08
N GLN A 692 1.74 29.93 7.97
CA GLN A 692 1.99 30.32 9.36
C GLN A 692 2.67 29.19 10.14
N LEU A 693 2.22 27.95 9.92
CA LEU A 693 2.82 26.76 10.50
C LEU A 693 4.26 26.55 10.00
N ALA A 694 4.49 26.66 8.69
CA ALA A 694 5.84 26.58 8.11
C ALA A 694 6.78 27.65 8.71
N ALA A 695 6.28 28.88 8.91
CA ALA A 695 7.05 29.94 9.56
C ALA A 695 7.39 29.61 11.03
N ALA A 696 6.44 29.03 11.79
CA ALA A 696 6.68 28.61 13.17
C ALA A 696 7.71 27.47 13.26
N ILE A 697 7.62 26.48 12.35
CA ILE A 697 8.59 25.38 12.24
C ILE A 697 9.98 25.94 11.92
N ASN A 698 10.08 26.84 10.94
CA ASN A 698 11.37 27.43 10.56
C ASN A 698 11.97 28.28 11.70
N ASN A 699 11.13 29.00 12.46
CA ASN A 699 11.56 29.80 13.61
C ASN A 699 12.16 28.95 14.72
N ILE A 700 11.46 27.88 15.13
CA ILE A 700 11.94 27.03 16.21
C ILE A 700 13.22 26.29 15.80
N MET A 701 13.33 25.87 14.55
CA MET A 701 14.52 25.21 14.02
C MET A 701 15.73 26.16 14.02
N ASP A 702 15.54 27.42 13.63
CA ASP A 702 16.60 28.43 13.68
C ASP A 702 17.05 28.72 15.12
N LYS A 703 16.10 28.89 16.05
CA LYS A 703 16.38 29.08 17.49
C LYS A 703 17.14 27.89 18.09
N LEU A 704 16.67 26.67 17.86
CA LEU A 704 17.32 25.45 18.33
C LEU A 704 18.71 25.27 17.73
N HIS A 705 18.88 25.59 16.44
CA HIS A 705 20.19 25.55 15.80
C HIS A 705 21.17 26.54 16.46
N ASN A 706 20.74 27.78 16.67
CA ASN A 706 21.57 28.82 17.30
C ASN A 706 21.89 28.49 18.76
N TYR A 707 20.91 28.00 19.53
CA TYR A 707 21.11 27.56 20.91
C TYR A 707 22.10 26.39 21.00
N ASN A 708 21.96 25.38 20.14
CA ASN A 708 22.89 24.26 20.07
C ASN A 708 24.31 24.70 19.65
N GLN A 709 24.44 25.71 18.77
CA GLN A 709 25.73 26.29 18.41
C GLN A 709 26.35 27.10 19.57
N GLN A 710 25.56 27.87 20.31
CA GLN A 710 26.02 28.58 21.51
C GLN A 710 26.46 27.62 22.61
N LEU A 711 25.74 26.52 22.83
CA LEU A 711 26.15 25.45 23.74
C LEU A 711 27.48 24.82 23.27
N LYS A 712 27.63 24.53 21.97
CA LYS A 712 28.91 24.03 21.43
C LYS A 712 30.04 25.05 21.62
N ASN A 713 29.80 26.32 21.35
CA ASN A 713 30.82 27.37 21.43
C ASN A 713 31.19 27.73 22.87
N SER A 714 30.26 27.68 23.83
CA SER A 714 30.55 27.81 25.26
C SER A 714 31.36 26.61 25.79
N ILE A 715 31.12 25.41 25.26
CA ILE A 715 31.97 24.23 25.51
C ILE A 715 33.35 24.33 24.81
N ILE A 716 33.47 25.11 23.72
CA ILE A 716 34.72 25.28 22.95
C ILE A 716 35.55 26.49 23.42
N ALA A 717 34.95 27.51 24.04
CA ALA A 717 35.68 28.63 24.64
C ALA A 717 36.60 28.19 25.81
N ASP A 718 36.34 27.02 26.40
CA ASP A 718 37.19 26.38 27.39
C ASP A 718 38.26 25.44 26.74
N ARG A 719 38.34 25.40 25.40
CA ARG A 719 39.28 24.57 24.63
C ARG A 719 40.41 25.34 23.95
N THR A 720 40.45 26.66 24.01
CA THR A 720 41.58 27.45 23.48
C THR A 720 42.75 27.47 24.47
N LEU A 721 43.37 26.31 24.67
CA LEU A 721 44.83 26.19 24.61
C LEU A 721 45.16 25.81 23.16
N ASP A 722 44.82 26.70 22.22
CA ASP A 722 45.09 26.49 20.81
C ASP A 722 46.55 26.88 20.54
N ASN A 723 47.31 25.94 19.99
CA ASN A 723 48.74 25.99 19.83
C ASN A 723 49.13 26.88 18.62
N THR A 724 48.76 28.16 18.65
CA THR A 724 49.29 29.15 17.71
C THR A 724 50.65 29.63 18.19
N SER A 725 51.68 28.83 17.92
CA SER A 725 53.12 29.18 17.81
C SER A 725 53.83 30.04 18.87
N ASP A 726 53.20 30.48 19.97
CA ASP A 726 53.83 31.26 21.07
C ASP A 726 53.29 30.83 22.45
N ASN A 727 53.21 29.51 22.72
CA ASN A 727 52.87 28.99 24.05
C ASN A 727 54.10 28.80 24.97
N SER A 728 55.27 29.34 24.60
CA SER A 728 56.49 29.25 25.42
C SER A 728 56.40 29.97 26.77
N ASP A 729 55.43 30.88 26.93
CA ASP A 729 55.26 31.68 28.14
C ASP A 729 54.32 31.02 29.17
N ILE A 730 53.59 29.97 28.79
CA ILE A 730 52.57 29.31 29.64
C ILE A 730 53.01 27.91 30.08
N LEU A 731 53.75 27.19 29.21
CA LEU A 731 54.26 25.84 29.46
C LEU A 731 55.79 25.86 29.50
N GLN A 732 56.37 25.55 30.66
CA GLN A 732 57.82 25.39 30.82
C GLN A 732 58.15 23.95 31.21
N GLY A 733 59.33 23.45 30.80
CA GLY A 733 59.79 22.07 31.06
C GLY A 733 59.73 21.10 29.87
N SER A 734 59.10 21.48 28.76
CA SER A 734 58.89 20.64 27.55
C SER A 734 57.92 19.45 27.73
N PRO A 735 56.72 19.65 28.31
CA PRO A 735 55.71 18.59 28.41
C PRO A 735 55.30 18.07 27.02
N LYS A 736 55.07 16.76 26.91
CA LYS A 736 54.69 16.12 25.63
C LYS A 736 53.18 15.94 25.53
N GLU A 737 52.60 16.30 24.40
CA GLU A 737 51.20 15.94 24.11
C GLU A 737 51.08 14.43 23.89
N GLU A 738 50.32 13.75 24.74
CA GLU A 738 49.84 12.40 24.45
C GLU A 738 48.43 12.48 23.85
N SER A 739 48.29 11.92 22.65
CA SER A 739 46.97 11.78 22.03
C SER A 739 46.40 10.41 22.40
N LYS A 740 45.34 10.39 23.22
CA LYS A 740 44.19 9.48 23.09
C LYS A 740 43.14 9.68 24.19
N GLY A 741 41.99 10.22 23.80
CA GLY A 741 40.74 10.10 24.54
C GLY A 741 39.61 10.97 23.97
N PRO A 742 38.33 10.53 24.08
CA PRO A 742 37.16 11.29 23.60
C PRO A 742 36.88 12.59 24.37
N LEU A 743 37.68 12.90 25.40
CA LEU A 743 37.56 14.09 26.25
C LEU A 743 38.67 15.15 25.99
N GLY A 744 39.62 14.91 25.09
CA GLY A 744 40.67 15.89 24.73
C GLY A 744 42.09 15.31 24.74
N LYS A 745 43.08 16.19 24.45
CA LYS A 745 44.52 15.89 24.53
C LYS A 745 44.96 15.89 26.00
N CYS A 746 45.86 14.99 26.40
CA CYS A 746 46.50 15.02 27.71
C CYS A 746 47.96 15.47 27.58
N LEU A 747 48.46 16.19 28.61
CA LEU A 747 49.87 16.54 28.73
C LEU A 747 50.56 15.46 29.56
N SER A 748 51.68 14.93 29.04
CA SER A 748 52.60 14.08 29.77
C SER A 748 53.74 14.95 30.29
N PHE A 749 53.92 14.94 31.61
CA PHE A 749 55.02 15.59 32.30
C PHE A 749 56.13 14.55 32.53
N ASP A 750 57.38 14.93 32.32
CA ASP A 750 58.54 14.06 32.53
C ASP A 750 59.03 14.06 33.99
N GLY A 751 58.45 14.95 34.81
CA GLY A 751 58.71 15.05 36.24
C GLY A 751 59.92 15.92 36.60
N LYS A 752 60.49 16.68 35.65
CA LYS A 752 61.56 17.64 35.89
C LYS A 752 61.19 19.02 35.36
N ASP A 753 61.03 19.99 36.28
CA ASP A 753 60.85 21.41 35.99
C ASP A 753 59.66 21.74 35.04
N ASP A 754 58.66 20.87 35.05
CA ASP A 754 57.41 21.00 34.31
C ASP A 754 56.38 21.83 35.09
N TYR A 755 55.90 22.94 34.53
CA TYR A 755 54.82 23.74 35.14
C TYR A 755 53.93 24.45 34.13
N ILE A 756 52.67 24.66 34.52
CA ILE A 756 51.66 25.44 33.79
C ILE A 756 51.45 26.77 34.52
N GLN A 757 51.75 27.89 33.88
CA GLN A 757 51.53 29.22 34.43
C GLN A 757 50.19 29.80 33.94
N LEU A 758 49.22 29.94 34.84
CA LEU A 758 47.90 30.50 34.52
C LEU A 758 47.83 31.98 34.93
N SER A 759 47.60 32.86 33.95
CA SER A 759 47.44 34.31 34.15
C SER A 759 45.96 34.67 34.35
N GLY A 760 45.64 35.66 35.20
CA GLY A 760 44.29 36.26 35.27
C GLY A 760 43.30 35.59 36.23
N LEU A 761 43.78 34.87 37.24
CA LEU A 761 42.94 34.10 38.18
C LEU A 761 42.23 34.94 39.27
N SER A 762 42.16 36.26 39.15
CA SER A 762 41.69 37.16 40.23
C SER A 762 40.26 36.90 40.71
N ASP A 763 39.42 36.25 39.90
CA ASP A 763 38.01 35.92 40.23
C ASP A 763 37.71 34.40 40.23
N VAL A 764 38.73 33.55 40.17
CA VAL A 764 38.55 32.08 40.09
C VAL A 764 38.42 31.48 41.49
N LYS A 765 37.24 30.95 41.80
CA LYS A 765 36.92 30.38 43.13
C LYS A 765 37.25 28.89 43.29
N ALA A 766 37.51 28.17 42.21
CA ALA A 766 37.92 26.77 42.25
C ALA A 766 38.69 26.37 40.99
N VAL A 767 39.68 25.49 41.14
CA VAL A 767 40.43 24.87 40.03
C VAL A 767 40.36 23.35 40.19
N SER A 768 39.96 22.64 39.14
CA SER A 768 39.87 21.18 39.12
C SER A 768 40.65 20.59 37.94
N MET A 769 41.38 19.52 38.18
CA MET A 769 42.15 18.81 37.13
C MET A 769 42.08 17.30 37.29
N TRP A 770 42.27 16.59 36.18
CA TRP A 770 42.38 15.13 36.12
C TRP A 770 43.82 14.74 35.81
N VAL A 771 44.43 13.92 36.67
CA VAL A 771 45.83 13.48 36.51
C VAL A 771 45.87 11.96 36.41
N ASN A 772 46.53 11.45 35.37
CA ASN A 772 46.79 10.02 35.20
C ASN A 772 48.24 9.73 35.59
N ILE A 773 48.46 8.84 36.57
CA ILE A 773 49.81 8.47 37.03
C ILE A 773 49.98 6.97 36.76
N PRO A 774 51.00 6.56 35.98
CA PRO A 774 51.23 5.14 35.70
C PRO A 774 51.57 4.40 37.00
N SER A 775 50.92 3.25 37.22
CA SER A 775 50.95 2.48 38.47
C SER A 775 52.28 1.79 38.79
N GLN A 776 53.35 2.05 38.04
CA GLN A 776 54.65 1.42 38.24
C GLN A 776 55.80 2.43 38.17
N GLN A 777 56.17 3.00 39.30
CA GLN A 777 57.56 3.34 39.63
C GLN A 777 57.74 3.50 41.14
N GLU A 778 59.00 3.51 41.57
CA GLU A 778 59.51 2.97 42.83
C GLU A 778 58.94 3.60 44.11
N ARG A 779 58.95 2.78 45.17
CA ARG A 779 58.54 3.13 46.55
C ARG A 779 59.46 4.25 47.10
N GLY A 780 59.20 5.50 46.73
CA GLY A 780 60.01 6.64 47.12
C GLY A 780 59.66 8.00 46.47
N ASP A 781 59.01 8.01 45.31
CA ASP A 781 58.71 9.26 44.59
C ASP A 781 57.50 9.99 45.21
N ARG A 782 57.70 11.26 45.60
CA ARG A 782 56.68 12.11 46.24
C ARG A 782 56.15 13.11 45.23
N TYR A 783 54.84 13.15 45.02
CA TYR A 783 54.20 14.10 44.11
C TYR A 783 53.67 15.32 44.88
N LEU A 784 53.84 16.52 44.32
CA LEU A 784 53.55 17.83 44.92
C LEU A 784 52.56 18.61 44.04
N LEU A 785 51.56 19.26 44.66
CA LEU A 785 50.73 20.29 44.01
C LEU A 785 50.95 21.63 44.72
N ASP A 786 51.35 22.66 43.99
CA ASP A 786 51.47 24.02 44.49
C ASP A 786 50.64 24.97 43.64
N ALA A 787 49.74 25.73 44.27
CA ALA A 787 48.83 26.65 43.62
C ALA A 787 48.92 28.05 44.28
N PRO A 788 49.84 28.91 43.82
CA PRO A 788 49.94 30.27 44.33
C PRO A 788 48.76 31.14 43.86
N SER A 789 48.31 32.02 44.76
CA SER A 789 47.35 33.12 44.58
C SER A 789 45.87 32.77 44.46
N LEU A 790 45.42 31.74 45.19
CA LEU A 790 44.01 31.39 45.34
C LEU A 790 43.43 32.00 46.63
N SER A 791 43.08 33.28 46.62
CA SER A 791 42.40 33.90 47.77
C SER A 791 40.99 33.32 47.95
N ASN A 792 40.81 32.46 48.97
CA ASN A 792 39.56 31.77 49.35
C ASN A 792 39.03 30.69 48.39
N GLY A 793 39.87 30.13 47.50
CA GLY A 793 39.47 29.04 46.60
C GLY A 793 39.68 27.63 47.16
N GLN A 794 38.93 26.64 46.66
CA GLN A 794 39.16 25.21 46.92
C GLN A 794 39.82 24.54 45.70
N VAL A 795 40.80 23.68 45.93
CA VAL A 795 41.46 22.86 44.88
C VAL A 795 41.09 21.40 45.10
N ALA A 796 40.65 20.72 44.03
CA ALA A 796 40.32 19.30 44.07
C ALA A 796 40.97 18.57 42.89
N ALA A 797 41.71 17.50 43.19
CA ALA A 797 42.32 16.62 42.18
C ALA A 797 41.55 15.30 42.13
N ASN A 798 41.10 14.89 40.94
CA ASN A 798 40.46 13.60 40.72
C ASN A 798 41.44 12.64 40.07
N ILE A 799 41.74 11.53 40.76
CA ILE A 799 42.65 10.47 40.27
C ILE A 799 41.82 9.20 40.07
N ARG A 800 42.03 8.55 38.92
CA ARG A 800 41.37 7.30 38.57
C ARG A 800 42.40 6.17 38.63
N ASP A 801 42.28 5.29 39.62
CA ASP A 801 43.00 4.02 39.62
C ASP A 801 42.29 3.07 38.64
N ILE A 802 43.05 2.46 37.72
CA ILE A 802 42.50 1.61 36.66
C ILE A 802 41.98 0.28 37.24
N ASP A 803 42.52 -0.16 38.38
CA ASP A 803 42.22 -1.48 38.94
C ASP A 803 41.12 -1.48 39.99
N ASN A 804 40.78 -0.33 40.58
CA ASN A 804 39.71 -0.21 41.58
C ASN A 804 38.93 1.09 41.33
N GLN A 805 37.70 0.97 40.83
CA GLN A 805 36.82 2.08 40.42
C GLN A 805 36.35 2.99 41.58
N ALA A 806 37.26 3.50 42.41
CA ALA A 806 37.01 4.50 43.43
C ALA A 806 37.90 5.72 43.19
N SER A 807 37.30 6.92 43.20
CA SER A 807 38.01 8.20 43.13
C SER A 807 38.77 8.43 44.43
N LYS A 808 40.02 7.96 44.51
CA LYS A 808 40.93 8.24 45.62
C LYS A 808 42.21 8.83 45.06
N VAL A 809 42.69 9.89 45.70
CA VAL A 809 44.04 10.39 45.44
C VAL A 809 45.03 9.30 45.91
N GLY A 810 45.82 8.75 44.97
CA GLY A 810 46.72 7.63 45.26
C GLY A 810 47.78 7.97 46.32
N ASP A 811 48.29 6.95 47.02
CA ASP A 811 49.19 7.06 48.19
C ASP A 811 50.51 7.83 47.95
N GLY A 812 50.85 8.21 46.70
CA GLY A 812 52.05 8.96 46.35
C GLY A 812 51.97 10.50 46.53
N TRP A 813 50.79 11.06 46.77
CA TRP A 813 50.63 12.51 47.01
C TRP A 813 50.84 12.82 48.49
N HIS A 814 51.83 13.66 48.81
CA HIS A 814 52.26 13.84 50.20
C HIS A 814 52.06 15.24 50.76
N VAL A 815 52.09 16.30 49.95
CA VAL A 815 52.00 17.68 50.44
C VAL A 815 51.34 18.58 49.39
N MET A 816 50.43 19.47 49.82
CA MET A 816 49.83 20.50 48.99
C MET A 816 50.18 21.88 49.56
N TYR A 817 50.55 22.81 48.68
CA TYR A 817 50.85 24.20 49.02
C TYR A 817 49.86 25.15 48.35
N VAL A 818 49.48 26.21 49.06
CA VAL A 818 48.74 27.36 48.51
C VAL A 818 49.46 28.62 48.99
N ASP A 819 49.81 29.50 48.07
CA ASP A 819 50.56 30.73 48.37
C ASP A 819 51.86 30.49 49.16
N GLY A 820 52.53 29.36 48.92
CA GLY A 820 53.77 28.98 49.58
C GLY A 820 53.61 28.47 51.02
N GLU A 821 52.39 28.35 51.54
CA GLU A 821 52.11 27.70 52.83
C GLU A 821 51.55 26.28 52.63
N GLU A 822 52.07 25.33 53.41
CA GLU A 822 51.59 23.95 53.42
C GLU A 822 50.17 23.88 54.00
N VAL A 823 49.20 23.44 53.19
CA VAL A 823 47.82 23.28 53.64
C VAL A 823 47.69 21.90 54.31
N GLY A 824 47.97 21.86 55.61
CA GLY A 824 48.27 20.65 56.38
C GLY A 824 47.14 19.64 56.64
N LYS A 825 46.63 18.97 55.60
CA LYS A 825 46.03 17.62 55.71
C LYS A 825 46.50 16.74 54.56
N ARG A 826 46.80 15.47 54.86
CA ARG A 826 47.12 14.46 53.83
C ARG A 826 45.96 14.40 52.83
N VAL A 827 46.28 14.31 51.54
CA VAL A 827 45.31 14.44 50.44
C VAL A 827 44.16 13.41 50.50
N GLY A 828 44.33 12.30 51.24
CA GLY A 828 43.28 11.33 51.53
C GLY A 828 42.21 11.75 52.55
N ASP A 829 42.40 12.87 53.27
CA ASP A 829 41.47 13.39 54.29
C ASP A 829 40.65 14.61 53.80
N LEU A 830 40.73 14.94 52.51
CA LEU A 830 39.87 15.95 51.90
C LEU A 830 38.47 15.37 51.66
N PRO A 831 37.39 16.13 51.91
CA PRO A 831 36.03 15.65 51.68
C PRO A 831 35.87 15.24 50.21
N THR A 832 35.36 14.03 49.99
CA THR A 832 34.83 13.68 48.66
C THR A 832 33.62 14.55 48.36
N TRP A 833 33.27 14.72 47.09
CA TRP A 833 32.23 15.63 46.61
C TRP A 833 30.85 15.49 47.34
N GLN A 834 30.63 14.38 48.06
CA GLN A 834 29.41 14.12 48.84
C GLN A 834 29.34 14.86 50.19
N ASP A 835 30.46 15.36 50.72
CA ASP A 835 30.54 15.86 52.10
C ASP A 835 30.53 17.41 52.23
N ILE A 836 30.32 18.15 51.14
CA ILE A 836 30.23 19.61 51.16
C ILE A 836 28.76 20.03 51.33
N PRO A 837 28.35 20.71 52.43
CA PRO A 837 26.98 21.13 52.60
C PRO A 837 26.64 22.28 51.63
N MET A 838 25.75 22.01 50.68
CA MET A 838 25.16 23.02 49.80
C MET A 838 24.35 24.05 50.61
N ARG A 839 24.95 25.20 50.89
CA ARG A 839 24.22 26.45 51.14
C ARG A 839 24.70 27.49 50.13
N LEU A 840 23.95 27.62 49.04
CA LEU A 840 23.91 28.85 48.26
C LEU A 840 22.55 29.49 48.51
N THR A 841 22.54 30.46 49.41
CA THR A 841 21.42 31.38 49.62
C THR A 841 21.28 32.30 48.41
N ASP A 842 20.02 32.56 48.06
CA ASP A 842 19.52 33.51 47.08
C ASP A 842 20.24 34.88 47.13
N ALA A 843 20.78 35.33 45.99
CA ALA A 843 20.72 36.72 45.51
C ALA A 843 21.33 36.83 44.09
N PRO A 844 20.81 37.73 43.23
CA PRO A 844 21.08 37.75 41.80
C PRO A 844 22.32 38.57 41.45
N CYS A 845 23.09 38.16 40.44
CA CYS A 845 24.10 39.00 39.82
C CYS A 845 23.98 38.98 38.29
N SER A 846 23.86 40.20 37.78
CA SER A 846 24.21 40.71 36.45
C SER A 846 25.61 40.34 36.00
#